data_AF-A0A3D3JSM4-F1
#
_entry.id   AF-A0A3D3JSM4-F1
#
_cell.length_a   1.000
_cell.length_b   1.000
_cell.length_c   1.000
_cell.angle_alpha   90.00
_cell.angle_beta   90.00
_cell.angle_gamma   90.00
#
_symmetry.space_group_name_H-M   'P 1'
#
loop_
_entity.id
_entity.type
_entity.pdbx_description
1 polymer ?
#
loop_
_entity_poly.entity_id
_entity_poly.type
_entity_poly.pdbx_seq_one_letter_code
_entity_poly.pdbx_strand_id
1 'polypeptide(L)'
;MTPPRTSHHDLDASLPQTGAEVHYNPDLFFVVCDVDPHHRPGKEFAGAVTRGIDMGNDTTDEQLAEGPDFFDLMLDHRMCDGFRDISMCNSRNPMYMERVRELLESGRVNQFVLGIQPMYKLFARGAYKAGMTVFEYLDMIYQTMFEMNEKFGCWRVRFDMIGEISNSVLWPDEGLPDKQAAGDFYRRWYTSGLYTSIAWDQMMPEEGFSFFRDALERGGGTLRKMFVSNTTSIPFDLHEGFQLGVPVGIFEGYTNNPLPQQLCLAFARGGARHHDALWGTDNSPWADFTHTPTRTTRLGEYLSGLTPEAMLRGWVCQYMAGANFLMHESSDWFFFTEKAPGVVVPSPHGLKAIEFYDFARRRHPRRGQLVTPFALMMERDHGFGSDWWRRQGGAVPDIQWPRIFGAAVPMLDEDWMMYRFVEAAYPMASEGLDQATLLRILNGHRGVDEQATSEFEETYARLARGEEDPNKYNRYLHDTPWGDSFDVIQENCEPAVLTTYYKAVFLMGGVKLEGKLLERLRSYVDAGGMLIVNHKQIEDWDAAFLGVEPPTCLDQPGDGWRPDDTGGLHPERFAYAVSESSGAKVWVRDNLTGHPLVLEHLFGRGRVITVMADWMMTCGQEHWLDLGRWLMDRLHETLCPVRLSGERGHYMVNQLDDALVITLMNHRTSPLRTTVRIRQDALTAIDTTRIGDWWRNLPYDPSRLRREHNDFVIDLVVRPNGFIVLGIGHEVIEEEFHDLSCFLESNMGFNDEVPGDDVLEKIRQSIADYRHQERE
;
A
#
# COMPACT_ATOMS: atom_id res chain seq x y z
N MET A 1 38.60 -17.14 -16.72
CA MET A 1 37.29 -17.76 -16.98
C MET A 1 36.28 -16.83 -16.36
N THR A 2 35.56 -16.07 -17.19
CA THR A 2 34.47 -15.20 -16.73
C THR A 2 33.39 -16.10 -16.13
N PRO A 3 32.91 -15.83 -14.90
CA PRO A 3 31.84 -16.65 -14.34
C PRO A 3 30.61 -16.53 -15.24
N PRO A 4 29.82 -17.60 -15.42
CA PRO A 4 28.59 -17.52 -16.17
C PRO A 4 27.69 -16.48 -15.50
N ARG A 5 27.24 -15.48 -16.26
CA ARG A 5 26.13 -14.63 -15.86
C ARG A 5 24.99 -15.58 -15.49
N THR A 6 24.60 -15.59 -14.22
CA THR A 6 23.38 -16.27 -13.78
C THR A 6 22.25 -15.74 -14.67
N SER A 7 21.68 -16.63 -15.46
CA SER A 7 20.55 -16.30 -16.30
C SER A 7 19.38 -15.93 -15.41
N HIS A 8 19.01 -14.66 -15.37
CA HIS A 8 17.76 -14.15 -14.79
C HIS A 8 16.49 -14.67 -15.51
N HIS A 9 16.59 -15.77 -16.27
CA HIS A 9 15.55 -16.28 -17.16
C HIS A 9 14.35 -16.91 -16.43
N ASP A 10 14.41 -17.16 -15.12
CA ASP A 10 13.27 -17.75 -14.40
C ASP A 10 12.18 -16.75 -13.98
N LEU A 11 12.39 -15.44 -14.14
CA LEU A 11 11.32 -14.44 -13.97
C LEU A 11 10.37 -14.36 -15.18
N ASP A 12 10.76 -14.86 -16.35
CA ASP A 12 9.95 -14.74 -17.57
C ASP A 12 8.72 -15.69 -17.54
N ALA A 13 8.74 -16.76 -16.74
CA ALA A 13 7.63 -17.72 -16.68
C ALA A 13 6.42 -17.24 -15.85
N SER A 14 6.60 -16.23 -14.99
CA SER A 14 5.55 -15.70 -14.10
C SER A 14 4.91 -14.41 -14.62
N LEU A 15 5.40 -13.90 -15.75
CA LEU A 15 4.96 -12.64 -16.34
C LEU A 15 3.73 -12.82 -17.26
N PRO A 16 2.81 -11.83 -17.30
CA PRO A 16 1.66 -11.92 -18.21
C PRO A 16 2.10 -11.87 -19.68
N GLN A 17 1.65 -12.82 -20.49
CA GLN A 17 1.92 -12.84 -21.93
C GLN A 17 1.17 -11.72 -22.67
N THR A 18 1.71 -11.27 -23.80
CA THR A 18 1.13 -10.16 -24.56
C THR A 18 -0.18 -10.52 -25.23
N GLY A 19 -1.18 -9.63 -25.08
CA GLY A 19 -2.54 -9.84 -25.58
C GLY A 19 -3.38 -10.77 -24.69
N ALA A 20 -2.78 -11.43 -23.69
CA ALA A 20 -3.51 -12.14 -22.64
C ALA A 20 -3.97 -11.16 -21.56
N GLU A 21 -5.05 -11.52 -20.87
CA GLU A 21 -5.48 -10.78 -19.68
C GLU A 21 -4.44 -10.94 -18.56
N VAL A 22 -4.25 -9.87 -17.80
CA VAL A 22 -3.45 -9.94 -16.58
C VAL A 22 -4.25 -10.65 -15.51
N HIS A 23 -3.57 -11.59 -14.85
CA HIS A 23 -4.09 -12.33 -13.73
C HIS A 23 -3.28 -12.00 -12.48
N TYR A 24 -3.92 -12.07 -11.32
CA TYR A 24 -3.27 -11.90 -10.03
C TYR A 24 -2.19 -12.98 -9.84
N ASN A 25 -0.96 -12.56 -9.56
CA ASN A 25 0.15 -13.46 -9.28
C ASN A 25 0.90 -12.98 -8.03
N PRO A 26 0.79 -13.65 -6.87
CA PRO A 26 1.47 -13.21 -5.65
C PRO A 26 3.00 -13.38 -5.71
N ASP A 27 3.55 -14.19 -6.61
CA ASP A 27 4.99 -14.43 -6.69
C ASP A 27 5.73 -13.42 -7.58
N LEU A 28 4.99 -12.64 -8.36
CA LEU A 28 5.56 -11.58 -9.18
C LEU A 28 6.00 -10.40 -8.30
N PHE A 29 7.21 -9.89 -8.52
CA PHE A 29 7.74 -8.75 -7.78
C PHE A 29 8.75 -7.91 -8.57
N PHE A 30 8.58 -6.59 -8.59
CA PHE A 30 9.48 -5.60 -9.20
C PHE A 30 9.73 -4.43 -8.24
N VAL A 31 10.91 -3.82 -8.35
CA VAL A 31 11.26 -2.59 -7.62
C VAL A 31 11.64 -1.56 -8.65
N VAL A 32 10.92 -0.45 -8.71
CA VAL A 32 11.04 0.52 -9.77
C VAL A 32 11.39 1.89 -9.18
N CYS A 33 12.51 2.46 -9.63
CA CYS A 33 12.98 3.75 -9.17
C CYS A 33 12.49 4.85 -10.09
N ASP A 34 11.79 5.86 -9.57
CA ASP A 34 11.49 7.07 -10.34
C ASP A 34 12.67 8.05 -10.32
N VAL A 35 12.83 8.78 -11.41
CA VAL A 35 13.78 9.88 -11.54
C VAL A 35 13.00 11.14 -11.90
N ASP A 36 12.99 12.12 -11.01
CA ASP A 36 12.25 13.35 -11.23
C ASP A 36 13.14 14.47 -11.81
N PRO A 37 13.01 14.82 -13.11
CA PRO A 37 13.76 15.89 -13.74
C PRO A 37 13.28 17.30 -13.37
N HIS A 38 12.22 17.47 -12.56
CA HIS A 38 11.83 18.79 -12.04
C HIS A 38 12.84 19.36 -11.05
N HIS A 39 13.83 18.56 -10.67
CA HIS A 39 14.53 18.74 -9.43
C HIS A 39 16.04 18.92 -9.61
N ARG A 40 16.59 19.83 -8.79
CA ARG A 40 18.00 20.28 -8.84
C ARG A 40 18.74 19.78 -7.59
N PRO A 41 19.24 18.53 -7.54
CA PRO A 41 20.17 18.14 -6.49
C PRO A 41 21.45 18.98 -6.61
N GLY A 42 22.11 19.29 -5.50
CA GLY A 42 23.44 19.92 -5.40
C GLY A 42 24.02 20.54 -6.68
N LYS A 43 24.17 21.87 -6.71
CA LYS A 43 24.57 22.74 -7.84
C LYS A 43 25.70 22.28 -8.80
N GLU A 44 26.40 21.18 -8.52
CA GLU A 44 27.49 20.62 -9.33
C GLU A 44 27.11 19.30 -10.03
N PHE A 45 26.45 18.33 -9.37
CA PHE A 45 25.84 17.16 -10.03
C PHE A 45 24.77 17.58 -11.06
N ALA A 46 23.96 18.56 -10.66
CA ALA A 46 23.03 19.24 -11.56
C ALA A 46 23.74 20.05 -12.66
N GLY A 47 25.01 20.46 -12.53
CA GLY A 47 25.64 21.36 -13.49
C GLY A 47 25.65 20.81 -14.92
N ALA A 48 25.85 19.50 -15.13
CA ALA A 48 25.84 18.89 -16.46
C ALA A 48 24.44 18.38 -16.86
N VAL A 49 23.74 17.72 -15.93
CA VAL A 49 22.39 17.17 -16.15
C VAL A 49 21.35 18.27 -16.27
N THR A 50 21.37 19.28 -15.37
CA THR A 50 20.45 20.42 -15.42
C THR A 50 20.84 21.54 -16.38
N ARG A 51 22.08 21.67 -16.89
CA ARG A 51 22.31 22.61 -18.02
C ARG A 51 21.60 22.17 -19.30
N GLY A 52 21.34 20.87 -19.47
CA GLY A 52 20.44 20.35 -20.51
C GLY A 52 18.95 20.44 -20.14
N ILE A 53 18.59 20.69 -18.87
CA ILE A 53 17.21 20.63 -18.34
C ILE A 53 16.76 21.99 -17.73
N ASP A 54 17.56 23.06 -17.78
CA ASP A 54 17.23 24.41 -17.27
C ASP A 54 16.15 25.03 -18.17
N MET A 55 14.93 24.55 -17.94
CA MET A 55 13.72 24.89 -18.65
C MET A 55 12.94 25.89 -17.83
N GLY A 56 13.36 27.15 -17.92
CA GLY A 56 12.41 28.25 -17.72
C GLY A 56 11.33 28.18 -18.80
N ASN A 57 10.24 28.93 -18.62
CA ASN A 57 9.25 29.11 -19.69
C ASN A 57 9.86 29.69 -20.98
N ASP A 58 11.12 30.15 -20.93
CA ASP A 58 11.85 30.85 -22.01
C ASP A 58 12.98 30.03 -22.66
N THR A 59 13.15 28.74 -22.32
CA THR A 59 14.22 27.91 -22.91
C THR A 59 13.87 27.53 -24.35
N THR A 60 14.78 27.81 -25.29
CA THR A 60 14.56 27.65 -26.73
C THR A 60 14.73 26.19 -27.19
N ASP A 61 14.02 25.77 -28.24
CA ASP A 61 14.03 24.40 -28.76
C ASP A 61 15.44 23.90 -29.18
N GLU A 62 16.36 24.81 -29.53
CA GLU A 62 17.74 24.49 -29.88
C GLU A 62 18.58 24.08 -28.67
N GLN A 63 18.32 24.64 -27.48
CA GLN A 63 19.05 24.31 -26.25
C GLN A 63 18.70 22.91 -25.71
N LEU A 64 17.54 22.37 -26.08
CA LEU A 64 17.09 21.03 -25.71
C LEU A 64 17.78 19.90 -26.52
N ALA A 65 18.36 20.22 -27.67
CA ALA A 65 18.96 19.22 -28.56
C ALA A 65 20.46 18.95 -28.27
N GLU A 66 21.12 19.82 -27.51
CA GLU A 66 22.58 19.77 -27.29
C GLU A 66 23.00 19.18 -25.92
N GLY A 67 22.06 18.84 -25.04
CA GLY A 67 22.34 18.19 -23.77
C GLY A 67 22.67 16.68 -23.91
N PRO A 68 23.48 16.09 -23.01
CA PRO A 68 23.68 14.64 -22.97
C PRO A 68 22.34 13.91 -22.80
N ASP A 69 22.18 12.76 -23.47
CA ASP A 69 20.99 11.92 -23.35
C ASP A 69 20.79 11.55 -21.88
N PHE A 70 19.63 11.89 -21.34
CA PHE A 70 19.22 11.56 -19.98
C PHE A 70 19.34 10.06 -19.69
N PHE A 71 19.04 9.21 -20.68
CA PHE A 71 19.20 7.77 -20.59
C PHE A 71 20.67 7.36 -20.44
N ASP A 72 21.58 8.00 -21.18
CA ASP A 72 23.01 7.71 -21.05
C ASP A 72 23.56 8.22 -19.71
N LEU A 73 23.12 9.38 -19.22
CA LEU A 73 23.50 9.85 -17.88
C LEU A 73 23.09 8.87 -16.77
N MET A 74 21.87 8.33 -16.84
CA MET A 74 21.38 7.35 -15.87
C MET A 74 22.12 6.01 -15.95
N LEU A 75 22.38 5.53 -17.16
CA LEU A 75 22.99 4.23 -17.39
C LEU A 75 24.51 4.23 -17.27
N ASP A 76 25.17 5.38 -17.44
CA ASP A 76 26.59 5.56 -17.16
C ASP A 76 26.86 5.61 -15.64
N HIS A 77 25.84 5.92 -14.84
CA HIS A 77 25.86 5.72 -13.39
C HIS A 77 25.67 4.24 -13.04
N ARG A 78 26.79 3.51 -13.01
CA ARG A 78 26.91 2.07 -12.71
C ARG A 78 26.21 1.58 -11.42
N MET A 79 25.82 2.47 -10.53
CA MET A 79 25.03 2.12 -9.34
C MET A 79 23.57 1.76 -9.66
N CYS A 80 23.10 2.07 -10.86
CA CYS A 80 21.81 1.63 -11.38
C CYS A 80 21.81 0.17 -11.83
N ASP A 81 22.94 -0.54 -11.85
CA ASP A 81 22.98 -1.97 -12.22
C ASP A 81 22.19 -2.86 -11.24
N GLY A 82 21.99 -2.42 -9.99
CA GLY A 82 21.07 -3.04 -9.02
C GLY A 82 19.61 -2.61 -9.18
N PHE A 83 19.36 -1.50 -9.88
CA PHE A 83 18.05 -0.86 -10.11
C PHE A 83 17.70 -0.85 -11.61
N ARG A 84 18.01 -1.94 -12.34
CA ARG A 84 17.72 -2.06 -13.79
C ARG A 84 16.23 -1.98 -14.13
N ASP A 85 15.37 -2.10 -13.13
CA ASP A 85 13.95 -1.83 -13.19
C ASP A 85 13.75 -0.30 -12.98
N ILE A 86 13.76 0.49 -14.06
CA ILE A 86 13.70 1.97 -14.00
C ILE A 86 12.29 2.46 -14.33
N SER A 87 11.75 3.34 -13.49
CA SER A 87 10.49 4.06 -13.73
C SER A 87 10.87 5.45 -14.21
N MET A 88 10.16 5.99 -15.19
CA MET A 88 10.32 7.38 -15.54
C MET A 88 8.96 8.05 -15.40
N CYS A 89 8.72 8.62 -14.21
CA CYS A 89 7.48 9.33 -13.90
C CYS A 89 7.43 10.69 -14.60
N ASN A 90 8.56 11.38 -14.80
CA ASN A 90 8.52 12.81 -15.13
C ASN A 90 9.34 13.27 -16.35
N SER A 91 9.69 12.41 -17.32
CA SER A 91 10.66 12.81 -18.36
C SER A 91 10.19 13.97 -19.25
N ARG A 92 10.83 15.13 -19.11
CA ARG A 92 10.60 16.36 -19.90
C ARG A 92 11.01 16.27 -21.38
N ASN A 93 11.48 15.12 -21.85
CA ASN A 93 11.87 14.92 -23.23
C ASN A 93 10.74 14.28 -24.06
N PRO A 94 10.60 14.64 -25.35
CA PRO A 94 9.82 13.85 -26.30
C PRO A 94 10.22 12.39 -26.16
N MET A 95 9.26 11.52 -25.88
CA MET A 95 9.55 10.11 -25.62
C MET A 95 10.15 9.46 -26.87
N TYR A 96 11.47 9.23 -26.85
CA TYR A 96 12.19 8.60 -27.93
C TYR A 96 11.96 7.08 -27.84
N MET A 97 10.80 6.59 -28.30
CA MET A 97 10.42 5.18 -28.17
C MET A 97 11.41 4.22 -28.83
N GLU A 98 12.14 4.67 -29.86
CA GLU A 98 13.27 3.93 -30.45
C GLU A 98 14.39 3.70 -29.42
N ARG A 99 14.66 4.70 -28.58
CA ARG A 99 15.65 4.60 -27.50
C ARG A 99 15.17 3.65 -26.41
N VAL A 100 13.91 3.77 -25.99
CA VAL A 100 13.30 2.83 -25.03
C VAL A 100 13.44 1.38 -25.53
N ARG A 101 13.13 1.16 -26.82
CA ARG A 101 13.34 -0.12 -27.49
C ARG A 101 14.80 -0.57 -27.40
N GLU A 102 15.76 0.28 -27.77
CA GLU A 102 17.19 -0.04 -27.69
C GLU A 102 17.63 -0.42 -26.27
N LEU A 103 17.18 0.30 -25.25
CA LEU A 103 17.54 0.06 -23.86
C LEU A 103 17.00 -1.27 -23.33
N LEU A 104 15.76 -1.61 -23.69
CA LEU A 104 15.17 -2.90 -23.34
C LEU A 104 15.85 -4.04 -24.11
N GLU A 105 16.07 -3.87 -25.41
CA GLU A 105 16.68 -4.89 -26.27
C GLU A 105 18.14 -5.17 -25.92
N SER A 106 18.87 -4.15 -25.44
CA SER A 106 20.24 -4.30 -24.94
C SER A 106 20.29 -4.87 -23.51
N GLY A 107 19.16 -4.99 -22.83
CA GLY A 107 19.09 -5.41 -21.42
C GLY A 107 19.70 -4.40 -20.45
N ARG A 108 19.90 -3.15 -20.89
CA ARG A 108 20.31 -2.03 -20.01
C ARG A 108 19.19 -1.66 -19.04
N VAL A 109 17.94 -1.86 -19.45
CA VAL A 109 16.74 -1.66 -18.64
C VAL A 109 15.86 -2.91 -18.74
N ASN A 110 15.26 -3.30 -17.62
CA ASN A 110 14.36 -4.44 -17.52
C ASN A 110 12.90 -4.06 -17.73
N GLN A 111 12.48 -2.88 -17.30
CA GLN A 111 11.10 -2.41 -17.44
C GLN A 111 11.12 -0.90 -17.62
N PHE A 112 10.14 -0.39 -18.37
CA PHE A 112 9.94 1.02 -18.61
C PHE A 112 8.50 1.39 -18.24
N VAL A 113 8.36 2.39 -17.37
CA VAL A 113 7.06 2.89 -16.91
C VAL A 113 6.91 4.32 -17.40
N LEU A 114 5.81 4.58 -18.07
CA LEU A 114 5.50 5.84 -18.73
C LEU A 114 4.47 6.60 -17.87
N GLY A 115 4.90 7.53 -17.03
CA GLY A 115 4.01 8.31 -16.14
C GLY A 115 3.14 9.33 -16.90
N ILE A 116 1.82 9.36 -16.69
CA ILE A 116 0.87 10.20 -17.44
C ILE A 116 0.84 11.69 -17.02
N GLN A 117 1.15 12.04 -15.77
CA GLN A 117 1.03 13.44 -15.28
C GLN A 117 1.83 14.49 -16.10
N PRO A 118 3.09 14.24 -16.51
CA PRO A 118 3.83 15.12 -17.42
C PRO A 118 3.40 14.97 -18.88
N MET A 119 2.74 13.86 -19.24
CA MET A 119 2.51 13.50 -20.63
C MET A 119 1.75 14.58 -21.34
N TYR A 120 0.66 15.12 -20.80
CA TYR A 120 -0.23 15.91 -21.65
C TYR A 120 0.40 17.17 -22.27
N LYS A 121 1.31 17.86 -21.56
CA LYS A 121 2.06 19.00 -22.11
C LYS A 121 3.24 18.58 -22.97
N LEU A 122 3.99 17.57 -22.55
CA LEU A 122 5.25 17.16 -23.20
C LEU A 122 5.02 16.28 -24.42
N PHE A 123 3.93 15.53 -24.42
CA PHE A 123 3.51 14.66 -25.49
C PHE A 123 2.94 15.44 -26.65
N ALA A 124 2.11 16.45 -26.40
CA ALA A 124 1.69 17.36 -27.46
C ALA A 124 2.90 18.05 -28.11
N ARG A 125 3.86 18.54 -27.30
CA ARG A 125 5.14 19.06 -27.80
C ARG A 125 5.94 18.01 -28.56
N GLY A 126 6.02 16.79 -28.06
CA GLY A 126 6.72 15.67 -28.69
C GLY A 126 6.11 15.29 -30.03
N ALA A 127 4.79 15.20 -30.10
CA ALA A 127 4.02 14.99 -31.32
C ALA A 127 4.30 16.10 -32.34
N TYR A 128 4.18 17.38 -31.93
CA TYR A 128 4.46 18.50 -32.82
C TYR A 128 5.90 18.52 -33.31
N LYS A 129 6.88 18.16 -32.45
CA LYS A 129 8.29 18.04 -32.83
C LYS A 129 8.53 16.89 -33.81
N ALA A 130 7.79 15.79 -33.66
CA ALA A 130 7.80 14.66 -34.58
C ALA A 130 7.03 14.93 -35.89
N GLY A 131 6.39 16.10 -36.02
CA GLY A 131 5.53 16.42 -37.16
C GLY A 131 4.23 15.60 -37.19
N MET A 132 3.78 15.12 -36.04
CA MET A 132 2.59 14.29 -35.85
C MET A 132 1.49 15.07 -35.10
N THR A 133 0.25 14.66 -35.26
CA THR A 133 -0.83 14.99 -34.32
C THR A 133 -0.63 14.25 -33.00
N VAL A 134 -1.29 14.72 -31.93
CA VAL A 134 -1.28 14.04 -30.62
C VAL A 134 -1.74 12.58 -30.76
N PHE A 135 -2.80 12.34 -31.53
CA PHE A 135 -3.32 10.99 -31.77
C PHE A 135 -2.34 10.09 -32.53
N GLU A 136 -1.72 10.58 -33.61
CA GLU A 136 -0.72 9.80 -34.36
C GLU A 136 0.48 9.44 -33.48
N TYR A 137 0.91 10.35 -32.62
CA TYR A 137 2.00 10.10 -31.68
C TYR A 137 1.61 9.08 -30.59
N LEU A 138 0.36 9.12 -30.12
CA LEU A 138 -0.18 8.12 -29.20
C LEU A 138 -0.31 6.74 -29.82
N ASP A 139 -0.71 6.68 -31.09
CA ASP A 139 -0.77 5.45 -31.85
C ASP A 139 0.62 4.84 -32.01
N MET A 140 1.63 5.65 -32.32
CA MET A 140 3.03 5.21 -32.39
C MET A 140 3.52 4.65 -31.05
N ILE A 141 3.18 5.28 -29.93
CA ILE A 141 3.59 4.81 -28.60
C ILE A 141 2.88 3.50 -28.26
N TYR A 142 1.56 3.42 -28.41
CA TYR A 142 0.82 2.17 -28.18
C TYR A 142 1.38 1.04 -29.05
N GLN A 143 1.57 1.28 -30.34
CA GLN A 143 2.10 0.29 -31.25
C GLN A 143 3.48 -0.19 -30.79
N THR A 144 4.37 0.73 -30.41
CA THR A 144 5.70 0.36 -29.89
C THR A 144 5.58 -0.44 -28.59
N MET A 145 4.69 -0.06 -27.68
CA MET A 145 4.47 -0.79 -26.43
C MET A 145 3.97 -2.22 -26.70
N PHE A 146 2.97 -2.38 -27.57
CA PHE A 146 2.46 -3.69 -27.97
C PHE A 146 3.56 -4.55 -28.58
N GLU A 147 4.32 -4.01 -29.54
CA GLU A 147 5.46 -4.70 -30.16
C GLU A 147 6.51 -5.12 -29.13
N MET A 148 6.88 -4.22 -28.21
CA MET A 148 7.91 -4.51 -27.21
C MET A 148 7.44 -5.58 -26.24
N ASN A 149 6.24 -5.45 -25.70
CA ASN A 149 5.72 -6.44 -24.77
C ASN A 149 5.53 -7.79 -25.48
N GLU A 150 5.04 -7.80 -26.73
CA GLU A 150 4.92 -9.03 -27.53
C GLU A 150 6.27 -9.71 -27.72
N LYS A 151 7.28 -8.93 -28.11
CA LYS A 151 8.64 -9.42 -28.31
C LYS A 151 9.22 -10.09 -27.06
N PHE A 152 9.00 -9.50 -25.89
CA PHE A 152 9.52 -10.05 -24.64
C PHE A 152 8.60 -11.08 -23.98
N GLY A 153 7.37 -11.27 -24.49
CA GLY A 153 6.36 -12.13 -23.89
C GLY A 153 5.93 -11.68 -22.49
N CYS A 154 6.19 -10.43 -22.12
CA CYS A 154 5.94 -9.89 -20.79
C CYS A 154 5.78 -8.36 -20.78
N TRP A 155 5.27 -7.83 -19.66
CA TRP A 155 5.00 -6.41 -19.45
C TRP A 155 6.28 -5.63 -19.16
N ARG A 156 7.02 -5.29 -20.21
CA ARG A 156 8.27 -4.51 -20.16
C ARG A 156 8.04 -3.02 -20.34
N VAL A 157 6.94 -2.60 -20.98
CA VAL A 157 6.57 -1.20 -21.13
C VAL A 157 5.11 -1.03 -20.73
N ARG A 158 4.81 -0.11 -19.81
CA ARG A 158 3.44 0.23 -19.43
C ARG A 158 3.26 1.73 -19.29
N PHE A 159 2.03 2.19 -19.53
CA PHE A 159 1.56 3.46 -19.03
C PHE A 159 1.26 3.32 -17.56
N ASP A 160 1.71 4.29 -16.80
CA ASP A 160 1.29 4.45 -15.43
C ASP A 160 0.57 5.76 -15.31
N MET A 161 -0.66 5.66 -14.83
CA MET A 161 -1.54 6.77 -14.58
C MET A 161 -1.12 7.38 -13.24
N ILE A 162 0.15 7.83 -13.20
CA ILE A 162 0.80 8.43 -12.04
C ILE A 162 0.22 9.80 -11.82
N GLY A 163 0.02 10.13 -10.55
CA GLY A 163 -0.43 11.44 -10.11
C GLY A 163 -1.93 11.45 -9.87
N GLU A 164 -2.30 11.13 -8.62
CA GLU A 164 -3.41 11.78 -7.92
C GLU A 164 -4.71 11.98 -8.74
N ILE A 165 -5.09 11.00 -9.56
CA ILE A 165 -6.24 11.09 -10.47
C ILE A 165 -7.50 11.42 -9.67
N SER A 166 -7.76 10.67 -8.60
CA SER A 166 -8.84 10.97 -7.65
C SER A 166 -8.74 12.34 -6.98
N ASN A 167 -7.53 12.85 -6.73
CA ASN A 167 -7.36 14.16 -6.09
C ASN A 167 -7.56 15.30 -7.08
N SER A 168 -7.46 15.00 -8.38
CA SER A 168 -7.64 15.95 -9.49
C SER A 168 -9.07 16.03 -10.00
N VAL A 169 -9.98 15.20 -9.48
CA VAL A 169 -11.41 15.23 -9.83
C VAL A 169 -12.03 16.55 -9.36
N LEU A 170 -12.65 17.28 -10.27
CA LEU A 170 -13.55 18.38 -9.91
C LEU A 170 -14.92 17.83 -9.55
N TRP A 171 -15.14 17.62 -8.26
CA TRP A 171 -16.46 17.31 -7.74
C TRP A 171 -17.40 18.51 -7.90
N PRO A 172 -18.68 18.31 -8.28
CA PRO A 172 -19.66 19.39 -8.39
C PRO A 172 -19.82 20.15 -7.06
N ASP A 173 -19.92 21.48 -7.14
CA ASP A 173 -20.03 22.34 -5.95
C ASP A 173 -21.33 22.11 -5.17
N GLU A 174 -22.41 21.79 -5.88
CA GLU A 174 -23.71 21.44 -5.31
C GLU A 174 -23.71 20.10 -4.56
N GLY A 175 -22.64 19.31 -4.68
CA GLY A 175 -22.58 17.93 -4.20
C GLY A 175 -23.41 16.97 -5.05
N LEU A 176 -23.42 15.70 -4.66
CA LEU A 176 -24.16 14.64 -5.33
C LEU A 176 -25.18 14.02 -4.35
N PRO A 177 -26.34 13.55 -4.85
CA PRO A 177 -27.46 13.16 -4.00
C PRO A 177 -27.17 11.92 -3.15
N ASP A 178 -26.34 11.01 -3.66
CA ASP A 178 -26.02 9.74 -3.02
C ASP A 178 -24.68 9.19 -3.55
N LYS A 179 -24.23 8.09 -2.94
CA LYS A 179 -22.99 7.39 -3.30
C LYS A 179 -23.00 6.87 -4.73
N GLN A 180 -24.14 6.36 -5.20
CA GLN A 180 -24.26 5.81 -6.56
C GLN A 180 -24.05 6.91 -7.62
N ALA A 181 -24.67 8.07 -7.44
CA ALA A 181 -24.50 9.22 -8.32
C ALA A 181 -23.04 9.71 -8.34
N ALA A 182 -22.33 9.63 -7.20
CA ALA A 182 -20.91 9.95 -7.10
C ALA A 182 -20.01 8.92 -7.79
N GLY A 183 -20.24 7.62 -7.59
CA GLY A 183 -19.57 6.57 -8.34
C GLY A 183 -19.79 6.69 -9.84
N ASP A 184 -21.03 6.96 -10.27
CA ASP A 184 -21.36 7.16 -11.69
C ASP A 184 -20.73 8.43 -12.28
N PHE A 185 -20.66 9.51 -11.50
CA PHE A 185 -19.93 10.72 -11.89
C PHE A 185 -18.44 10.40 -12.06
N TYR A 186 -17.83 9.75 -11.07
CA TYR A 186 -16.41 9.38 -11.09
C TYR A 186 -16.08 8.49 -12.29
N ARG A 187 -16.88 7.43 -12.54
CA ARG A 187 -16.68 6.54 -13.69
C ARG A 187 -16.83 7.27 -15.02
N ARG A 188 -17.83 8.15 -15.17
CA ARG A 188 -17.96 8.98 -16.37
C ARG A 188 -16.77 9.91 -16.54
N TRP A 189 -16.32 10.55 -15.46
CA TRP A 189 -15.14 11.40 -15.47
C TRP A 189 -13.90 10.64 -15.92
N TYR A 190 -13.64 9.49 -15.28
CA TYR A 190 -12.49 8.62 -15.55
C TYR A 190 -12.47 8.15 -17.02
N THR A 191 -13.63 7.77 -17.56
CA THR A 191 -13.73 7.22 -18.92
C THR A 191 -13.85 8.25 -20.03
N SER A 192 -14.30 9.47 -19.72
CA SER A 192 -14.49 10.54 -20.72
C SER A 192 -13.37 11.57 -20.75
N GLY A 193 -12.59 11.70 -19.67
CA GLY A 193 -11.57 12.73 -19.49
C GLY A 193 -12.09 14.16 -19.42
N LEU A 194 -13.41 14.39 -19.50
CA LEU A 194 -14.01 15.71 -19.75
C LEU A 194 -14.01 16.70 -18.56
N TYR A 195 -13.43 16.38 -17.40
CA TYR A 195 -13.45 17.32 -16.25
C TYR A 195 -12.20 17.27 -15.37
N THR A 196 -10.99 17.35 -15.91
CA THR A 196 -9.83 17.60 -15.03
C THR A 196 -9.89 19.02 -14.47
N SER A 197 -9.23 19.25 -13.33
CA SER A 197 -9.23 20.55 -12.65
C SER A 197 -8.92 21.76 -13.53
N ILE A 198 -9.39 22.95 -13.12
CA ILE A 198 -9.04 24.25 -13.72
C ILE A 198 -7.51 24.42 -13.83
N ALA A 199 -6.75 23.80 -12.93
CA ALA A 199 -5.30 23.81 -12.99
C ALA A 199 -4.75 23.06 -14.21
N TRP A 200 -5.43 22.00 -14.66
CA TRP A 200 -5.05 21.20 -15.82
C TRP A 200 -5.69 21.70 -17.13
N ASP A 201 -6.88 22.29 -17.07
CA ASP A 201 -7.58 22.86 -18.24
C ASP A 201 -6.77 23.99 -18.91
N GLN A 202 -5.95 24.72 -18.15
CA GLN A 202 -5.00 25.71 -18.68
C GLN A 202 -3.73 25.08 -19.27
N MET A 203 -3.45 23.81 -19.00
CA MET A 203 -2.18 23.14 -19.31
C MET A 203 -2.31 22.05 -20.38
N MET A 204 -3.52 21.63 -20.76
CA MET A 204 -3.76 20.52 -21.67
C MET A 204 -4.52 20.94 -22.94
N PRO A 205 -4.10 20.48 -24.13
CA PRO A 205 -4.91 20.61 -25.33
C PRO A 205 -6.16 19.70 -25.25
N GLU A 206 -7.27 20.10 -25.89
CA GLU A 206 -8.56 19.38 -25.87
C GLU A 206 -8.40 17.91 -26.34
N GLU A 207 -7.43 17.66 -27.21
CA GLU A 207 -7.07 16.35 -27.75
C GLU A 207 -6.38 15.42 -26.74
N GLY A 208 -5.80 15.94 -25.64
CA GLY A 208 -5.16 15.12 -24.61
C GLY A 208 -6.14 14.38 -23.71
N PHE A 209 -7.39 14.86 -23.62
CA PHE A 209 -8.40 14.34 -22.71
C PHE A 209 -9.03 13.00 -23.14
N SER A 210 -8.79 12.54 -24.37
CA SER A 210 -9.39 11.30 -24.87
C SER A 210 -8.61 10.03 -24.53
N PHE A 211 -7.45 10.12 -23.87
CA PHE A 211 -6.58 8.96 -23.63
C PHE A 211 -7.35 7.74 -23.10
N PHE A 212 -8.20 7.93 -22.09
CA PHE A 212 -8.98 6.84 -21.49
C PHE A 212 -10.01 6.25 -22.44
N ARG A 213 -10.70 7.09 -23.19
CA ARG A 213 -11.65 6.66 -24.21
C ARG A 213 -10.92 5.85 -25.28
N ASP A 214 -9.78 6.35 -25.75
CA ASP A 214 -9.00 5.70 -26.81
C ASP A 214 -8.39 4.38 -26.32
N ALA A 215 -7.91 4.33 -25.07
CA ALA A 215 -7.41 3.12 -24.43
C ALA A 215 -8.53 2.07 -24.26
N LEU A 216 -9.72 2.49 -23.82
CA LEU A 216 -10.90 1.62 -23.73
C LEU A 216 -11.33 1.10 -25.09
N GLU A 217 -11.39 1.95 -26.12
CA GLU A 217 -11.73 1.56 -27.49
C GLU A 217 -10.74 0.53 -28.04
N ARG A 218 -9.43 0.74 -27.85
CA ARG A 218 -8.37 -0.20 -28.24
C ARG A 218 -8.41 -1.51 -27.46
N GLY A 219 -8.74 -1.45 -26.18
CA GLY A 219 -8.93 -2.62 -25.33
C GLY A 219 -10.24 -3.38 -25.57
N GLY A 220 -11.09 -2.91 -26.49
CA GLY A 220 -12.39 -3.54 -26.79
C GLY A 220 -13.43 -3.33 -25.70
N GLY A 221 -13.44 -2.16 -25.06
CA GLY A 221 -14.33 -1.77 -23.98
C GLY A 221 -13.83 -2.10 -22.57
N THR A 222 -12.57 -2.52 -22.42
CA THR A 222 -11.94 -2.81 -21.13
C THR A 222 -10.46 -2.40 -21.11
N LEU A 223 -9.97 -1.93 -19.97
CA LEU A 223 -8.55 -1.63 -19.79
C LEU A 223 -7.69 -2.87 -19.53
N ARG A 224 -8.27 -4.07 -19.35
CA ARG A 224 -7.53 -5.29 -18.97
C ARG A 224 -6.50 -5.73 -20.01
N LYS A 225 -6.74 -5.38 -21.27
CA LYS A 225 -5.88 -5.69 -22.41
C LYS A 225 -4.87 -4.58 -22.69
N MET A 226 -4.91 -3.50 -21.92
CA MET A 226 -4.03 -2.35 -22.06
C MET A 226 -2.93 -2.44 -21.01
N PHE A 227 -1.72 -2.03 -21.35
CA PHE A 227 -0.61 -1.94 -20.40
C PHE A 227 -0.73 -0.64 -19.59
N VAL A 228 -1.73 -0.56 -18.70
CA VAL A 228 -2.01 0.63 -17.87
C VAL A 228 -2.01 0.26 -16.38
N SER A 229 -1.51 1.16 -15.54
CA SER A 229 -1.64 1.07 -14.08
C SER A 229 -2.32 2.30 -13.49
N ASN A 230 -3.15 2.16 -12.45
CA ASN A 230 -3.81 3.27 -11.76
C ASN A 230 -3.08 3.57 -10.45
N THR A 231 -2.39 4.70 -10.36
CA THR A 231 -1.68 5.11 -9.14
C THR A 231 -2.51 6.14 -8.39
N THR A 232 -2.81 5.87 -7.12
CA THR A 232 -3.68 6.73 -6.31
C THR A 232 -3.37 6.64 -4.82
N SER A 233 -3.50 7.77 -4.13
CA SER A 233 -3.44 7.83 -2.67
C SER A 233 -4.78 7.50 -2.01
N ILE A 234 -5.87 7.26 -2.76
CA ILE A 234 -7.22 7.10 -2.21
C ILE A 234 -7.73 5.65 -2.39
N PRO A 235 -8.13 4.94 -1.31
CA PRO A 235 -8.54 3.55 -1.41
C PRO A 235 -9.73 3.25 -2.34
N PHE A 236 -10.79 4.08 -2.36
CA PHE A 236 -11.94 3.81 -3.24
C PHE A 236 -11.57 3.86 -4.73
N ASP A 237 -10.61 4.71 -5.10
CA ASP A 237 -10.15 4.86 -6.50
C ASP A 237 -9.48 3.57 -6.98
N LEU A 238 -8.71 2.87 -6.12
CA LEU A 238 -8.15 1.57 -6.48
C LEU A 238 -9.25 0.58 -6.91
N HIS A 239 -10.33 0.48 -6.13
CA HIS A 239 -11.45 -0.39 -6.46
C HIS A 239 -12.18 0.05 -7.74
N GLU A 240 -12.43 1.35 -7.93
CA GLU A 240 -13.05 1.86 -9.15
C GLU A 240 -12.18 1.62 -10.39
N GLY A 241 -10.86 1.82 -10.28
CA GLY A 241 -9.90 1.48 -11.33
C GLY A 241 -9.98 0.00 -11.70
N PHE A 242 -9.97 -0.90 -10.73
CA PHE A 242 -10.12 -2.34 -10.98
C PHE A 242 -11.47 -2.70 -11.63
N GLN A 243 -12.56 -2.05 -11.23
CA GLN A 243 -13.88 -2.23 -11.87
C GLN A 243 -13.88 -1.80 -13.35
N LEU A 244 -13.14 -0.73 -13.70
CA LEU A 244 -12.94 -0.28 -15.08
C LEU A 244 -12.00 -1.19 -15.88
N GLY A 245 -11.46 -2.22 -15.22
CA GLY A 245 -10.58 -3.22 -15.80
C GLY A 245 -9.12 -2.80 -15.79
N VAL A 246 -8.70 -1.85 -14.97
CA VAL A 246 -7.28 -1.55 -14.81
C VAL A 246 -6.56 -2.81 -14.31
N PRO A 247 -5.54 -3.29 -15.02
CA PRO A 247 -4.87 -4.55 -14.70
C PRO A 247 -3.82 -4.44 -13.59
N VAL A 248 -3.42 -3.21 -13.22
CA VAL A 248 -2.45 -2.96 -12.14
C VAL A 248 -2.90 -1.76 -11.29
N GLY A 249 -3.26 -1.97 -10.03
CA GLY A 249 -3.60 -0.89 -9.10
C GLY A 249 -2.41 -0.56 -8.19
N ILE A 250 -2.02 0.70 -8.09
CA ILE A 250 -0.83 1.13 -7.35
C ILE A 250 -1.29 2.11 -6.26
N PHE A 251 -1.04 1.76 -5.01
CA PHE A 251 -1.31 2.65 -3.88
C PHE A 251 -0.14 3.62 -3.66
N GLU A 252 -0.37 4.91 -3.80
CA GLU A 252 0.59 5.94 -3.45
C GLU A 252 0.62 6.12 -1.92
N GLY A 253 1.66 5.55 -1.31
CA GLY A 253 1.93 5.60 0.13
C GLY A 253 3.00 6.62 0.48
N TYR A 254 3.06 7.00 1.76
CA TYR A 254 3.99 8.00 2.31
C TYR A 254 3.82 9.44 1.80
N THR A 255 2.87 9.66 0.91
CA THR A 255 2.31 10.98 0.61
C THR A 255 1.38 11.41 1.76
N ASN A 256 0.93 12.67 1.78
CA ASN A 256 0.20 13.31 2.89
C ASN A 256 -1.15 12.66 3.31
N ASN A 257 -1.43 11.43 2.90
CA ASN A 257 -2.55 10.60 3.29
C ASN A 257 -2.43 10.19 4.77
N PRO A 258 -3.44 10.49 5.61
CA PRO A 258 -3.46 10.08 7.02
C PRO A 258 -3.99 8.68 7.26
N LEU A 259 -4.44 7.96 6.24
CA LEU A 259 -4.82 6.57 6.42
C LEU A 259 -3.58 5.71 6.69
N PRO A 260 -3.66 4.76 7.63
CA PRO A 260 -2.62 3.75 7.85
C PRO A 260 -2.26 3.07 6.53
N GLN A 261 -0.97 2.97 6.23
CA GLN A 261 -0.52 2.33 5.00
C GLN A 261 -1.01 0.88 4.91
N GLN A 262 -1.00 0.16 6.03
CA GLN A 262 -1.47 -1.23 6.09
C GLN A 262 -2.93 -1.39 5.65
N LEU A 263 -3.78 -0.41 5.99
CA LEU A 263 -5.17 -0.40 5.52
C LEU A 263 -5.21 -0.26 4.00
N CYS A 264 -4.46 0.67 3.44
CA CYS A 264 -4.42 0.88 1.99
C CYS A 264 -3.88 -0.34 1.24
N LEU A 265 -2.91 -1.07 1.81
CA LEU A 265 -2.47 -2.37 1.28
C LEU A 265 -3.61 -3.41 1.30
N ALA A 266 -4.46 -3.41 2.34
CA ALA A 266 -5.62 -4.30 2.42
C ALA A 266 -6.68 -4.00 1.34
N PHE A 267 -6.89 -2.72 1.00
CA PHE A 267 -7.72 -2.31 -0.15
C PHE A 267 -7.10 -2.73 -1.48
N ALA A 268 -5.82 -2.40 -1.71
CA ALA A 268 -5.13 -2.72 -2.96
C ALA A 268 -5.12 -4.24 -3.22
N ARG A 269 -4.77 -5.04 -2.22
CA ARG A 269 -4.73 -6.50 -2.29
C ARG A 269 -6.11 -7.12 -2.44
N GLY A 270 -7.09 -6.66 -1.67
CA GLY A 270 -8.47 -7.15 -1.75
C GLY A 270 -9.11 -6.86 -3.10
N GLY A 271 -8.98 -5.64 -3.61
CA GLY A 271 -9.39 -5.25 -4.95
C GLY A 271 -8.70 -6.07 -6.04
N ALA A 272 -7.38 -6.28 -5.93
CA ALA A 272 -6.63 -7.11 -6.87
C ALA A 272 -7.08 -8.57 -6.91
N ARG A 273 -7.38 -9.18 -5.76
CA ARG A 273 -7.93 -10.55 -5.69
C ARG A 273 -9.35 -10.64 -6.24
N HIS A 274 -10.20 -9.68 -5.88
CA HIS A 274 -11.58 -9.58 -6.37
C HIS A 274 -11.61 -9.45 -7.89
N HIS A 275 -10.73 -8.62 -8.44
CA HIS A 275 -10.71 -8.34 -9.87
C HIS A 275 -9.65 -9.11 -10.64
N ASP A 276 -8.96 -10.09 -10.05
CA ASP A 276 -7.90 -10.85 -10.73
C ASP A 276 -6.91 -9.92 -11.47
N ALA A 277 -6.32 -9.00 -10.72
CA ALA A 277 -5.42 -7.95 -11.22
C ALA A 277 -4.12 -7.95 -10.40
N LEU A 278 -3.10 -7.24 -10.86
CA LEU A 278 -1.90 -7.01 -10.06
C LEU A 278 -2.06 -5.75 -9.21
N TRP A 279 -1.23 -5.62 -8.19
CA TRP A 279 -1.18 -4.38 -7.41
C TRP A 279 0.22 -4.05 -6.92
N GLY A 280 0.45 -2.79 -6.55
CA GLY A 280 1.73 -2.34 -6.03
C GLY A 280 1.59 -1.12 -5.14
N THR A 281 2.72 -0.51 -4.83
CA THR A 281 2.75 0.78 -4.14
C THR A 281 3.66 1.75 -4.84
N ASP A 282 3.31 3.03 -4.88
CA ASP A 282 4.24 4.11 -5.14
C ASP A 282 4.63 4.74 -3.81
N ASN A 283 5.93 4.77 -3.53
CA ASN A 283 6.46 5.29 -2.29
C ASN A 283 6.93 6.71 -2.53
N SER A 284 6.15 7.64 -2.01
CA SER A 284 6.35 9.07 -2.14
C SER A 284 6.76 9.63 -0.79
N PRO A 285 8.03 9.54 -0.35
CA PRO A 285 8.38 9.71 1.05
C PRO A 285 8.46 11.19 1.45
N TRP A 286 7.29 11.85 1.46
CA TRP A 286 7.09 13.23 1.86
C TRP A 286 6.91 13.32 3.39
N ALA A 287 7.58 14.28 4.00
CA ALA A 287 7.31 14.65 5.39
C ALA A 287 6.04 15.50 5.43
N ASP A 288 5.02 15.00 6.13
CA ASP A 288 3.74 15.68 6.30
C ASP A 288 3.93 17.11 6.80
N PHE A 289 4.74 17.28 7.85
CA PHE A 289 4.95 18.55 8.53
C PHE A 289 5.49 19.68 7.66
N THR A 290 6.19 19.36 6.58
CA THR A 290 6.94 20.35 5.80
C THR A 290 6.61 20.34 4.32
N HIS A 291 5.85 19.34 3.85
CA HIS A 291 5.73 19.00 2.43
C HIS A 291 7.09 18.96 1.72
N THR A 292 8.13 18.58 2.46
CA THR A 292 9.45 18.34 1.86
C THR A 292 9.62 16.84 1.71
N PRO A 293 10.16 16.38 0.59
CA PRO A 293 10.44 14.96 0.40
C PRO A 293 11.61 14.57 1.30
N THR A 294 11.90 13.28 1.31
CA THR A 294 13.04 12.75 2.04
C THR A 294 14.34 13.41 1.55
N ARG A 295 15.10 13.96 2.50
CA ARG A 295 16.38 14.62 2.22
C ARG A 295 17.43 14.17 3.21
N THR A 296 18.66 14.10 2.72
CA THR A 296 19.85 13.87 3.53
C THR A 296 20.90 14.95 3.28
N THR A 297 21.79 15.19 4.24
CA THR A 297 22.99 16.02 4.01
C THR A 297 23.93 15.30 3.05
N ARG A 298 24.96 16.02 2.55
CA ARG A 298 26.08 15.37 1.81
C ARG A 298 26.79 14.30 2.64
N LEU A 299 26.70 14.38 3.96
CA LEU A 299 27.25 13.37 4.86
C LEU A 299 26.31 12.16 5.04
N GLY A 300 25.08 12.24 4.54
CA GLY A 300 24.05 11.21 4.67
C GLY A 300 23.17 11.39 5.91
N GLU A 301 23.29 12.50 6.64
CA GLU A 301 22.49 12.74 7.85
C GLU A 301 21.06 13.06 7.45
N TYR A 302 20.08 12.54 8.19
CA TYR A 302 18.66 12.79 7.95
C TYR A 302 18.31 14.28 8.12
N LEU A 303 17.58 14.86 7.16
CA LEU A 303 17.08 16.23 7.23
C LEU A 303 15.56 16.30 7.33
N SER A 304 14.86 15.53 6.50
CA SER A 304 13.40 15.55 6.38
C SER A 304 12.89 14.25 5.75
N GLY A 305 11.56 14.05 5.78
CA GLY A 305 10.86 12.92 5.16
C GLY A 305 10.76 11.70 6.07
N LEU A 306 11.05 10.53 5.51
CA LEU A 306 11.11 9.27 6.25
C LEU A 306 12.54 8.94 6.62
N THR A 307 12.74 8.36 7.81
CA THR A 307 14.03 7.80 8.20
C THR A 307 14.35 6.57 7.34
N PRO A 308 15.63 6.20 7.15
CA PRO A 308 16.01 4.97 6.46
C PRO A 308 15.32 3.73 7.06
N GLU A 309 15.20 3.68 8.38
CA GLU A 309 14.58 2.56 9.10
C GLU A 309 13.08 2.50 8.86
N ALA A 310 12.39 3.66 8.87
CA ALA A 310 10.96 3.74 8.59
C ALA A 310 10.67 3.27 7.15
N MET A 311 11.45 3.74 6.19
CA MET A 311 11.32 3.37 4.78
C MET A 311 11.58 1.87 4.57
N LEU A 312 12.62 1.31 5.21
CA LEU A 312 12.92 -0.12 5.14
C LEU A 312 11.79 -0.98 5.72
N ARG A 313 11.23 -0.62 6.88
CA ARG A 313 10.05 -1.31 7.43
C ARG A 313 8.88 -1.26 6.45
N GLY A 314 8.73 -0.14 5.77
CA GLY A 314 7.82 0.05 4.65
C GLY A 314 7.94 -0.96 3.53
N TRP A 315 9.13 -1.05 2.94
CA TRP A 315 9.38 -1.97 1.83
C TRP A 315 9.17 -3.43 2.22
N VAL A 316 9.61 -3.81 3.42
CA VAL A 316 9.36 -5.16 3.94
C VAL A 316 7.87 -5.39 4.17
N CYS A 317 7.13 -4.40 4.67
CA CYS A 317 5.66 -4.49 4.82
C CYS A 317 4.97 -4.69 3.47
N GLN A 318 5.27 -3.85 2.49
CA GLN A 318 4.67 -3.92 1.16
C GLN A 318 5.01 -5.23 0.44
N TYR A 319 6.27 -5.66 0.52
CA TYR A 319 6.70 -6.93 -0.04
C TYR A 319 5.93 -8.08 0.59
N MET A 320 6.01 -8.23 1.91
CA MET A 320 5.36 -9.34 2.63
C MET A 320 3.83 -9.27 2.54
N ALA A 321 3.24 -8.09 2.35
CA ALA A 321 1.81 -7.95 2.07
C ALA A 321 1.39 -8.51 0.71
N GLY A 322 2.33 -8.78 -0.20
CA GLY A 322 2.06 -9.36 -1.53
C GLY A 322 2.10 -8.36 -2.68
N ALA A 323 2.66 -7.16 -2.51
CA ALA A 323 2.77 -6.18 -3.59
C ALA A 323 3.58 -6.75 -4.76
N ASN A 324 3.14 -6.50 -5.99
CA ASN A 324 3.82 -6.91 -7.21
C ASN A 324 4.86 -5.89 -7.70
N PHE A 325 4.70 -4.62 -7.32
CA PHE A 325 5.60 -3.54 -7.72
C PHE A 325 5.78 -2.60 -6.53
N LEU A 326 7.01 -2.20 -6.23
CA LEU A 326 7.29 -1.02 -5.40
C LEU A 326 7.86 0.05 -6.31
N MET A 327 7.19 1.17 -6.43
CA MET A 327 7.68 2.37 -7.06
C MET A 327 8.21 3.32 -5.99
N HIS A 328 9.15 4.18 -6.37
CA HIS A 328 9.77 5.15 -5.47
C HIS A 328 9.82 6.52 -6.16
N GLU A 329 8.85 7.38 -5.90
CA GLU A 329 8.84 8.77 -6.36
C GLU A 329 10.09 9.51 -5.87
N SER A 330 10.76 10.25 -6.77
CA SER A 330 11.97 11.02 -6.44
C SER A 330 13.12 10.20 -5.83
N SER A 331 13.26 8.93 -6.19
CA SER A 331 14.26 8.03 -5.60
C SER A 331 15.70 8.52 -5.77
N ASP A 332 15.97 9.29 -6.82
CA ASP A 332 17.27 9.92 -7.07
C ASP A 332 17.68 10.90 -5.95
N TRP A 333 16.72 11.48 -5.23
CA TRP A 333 16.96 12.44 -4.15
C TRP A 333 17.51 11.81 -2.88
N PHE A 334 17.04 10.62 -2.59
CA PHE A 334 17.26 10.02 -1.28
C PHE A 334 17.97 8.68 -1.36
N PHE A 335 18.07 7.98 -2.50
CA PHE A 335 18.96 6.82 -2.61
C PHE A 335 20.41 7.19 -2.79
N PHE A 336 20.69 8.39 -3.31
CA PHE A 336 22.04 8.81 -3.63
C PHE A 336 22.38 10.13 -2.94
N THR A 337 23.66 10.32 -2.64
CA THR A 337 24.19 11.58 -2.13
C THR A 337 25.56 11.87 -2.75
N GLU A 338 25.86 13.14 -2.94
CA GLU A 338 27.13 13.60 -3.50
C GLU A 338 28.11 13.93 -2.37
N LYS A 339 29.16 13.13 -2.22
CA LYS A 339 30.19 13.33 -1.17
C LYS A 339 31.21 14.40 -1.57
N ALA A 340 31.49 14.53 -2.87
CA ALA A 340 32.36 15.51 -3.49
C ALA A 340 31.89 15.76 -4.94
N PRO A 341 32.27 16.87 -5.60
CA PRO A 341 31.83 17.16 -6.96
C PRO A 341 32.06 15.97 -7.92
N GLY A 342 30.98 15.42 -8.48
CA GLY A 342 31.01 14.26 -9.39
C GLY A 342 31.16 12.89 -8.72
N VAL A 343 31.22 12.82 -7.38
CA VAL A 343 31.33 11.58 -6.60
C VAL A 343 29.99 11.28 -5.92
N VAL A 344 29.19 10.46 -6.59
CA VAL A 344 27.88 9.99 -6.12
C VAL A 344 28.03 8.63 -5.42
N VAL A 345 27.48 8.51 -4.22
CA VAL A 345 27.48 7.27 -3.42
C VAL A 345 26.07 6.97 -2.91
N PRO A 346 25.76 5.73 -2.47
CA PRO A 346 24.47 5.47 -1.83
C PRO A 346 24.36 6.28 -0.55
N SER A 347 23.19 6.88 -0.32
CA SER A 347 22.82 7.41 0.99
C SER A 347 22.51 6.27 1.96
N PRO A 348 22.21 6.54 3.24
CA PRO A 348 21.67 5.52 4.14
C PRO A 348 20.38 4.84 3.62
N HIS A 349 19.46 5.57 2.98
CA HIS A 349 18.29 4.96 2.34
C HIS A 349 18.69 4.08 1.14
N GLY A 350 19.66 4.51 0.34
CA GLY A 350 20.19 3.72 -0.77
C GLY A 350 20.83 2.42 -0.30
N LEU A 351 21.57 2.44 0.81
CA LEU A 351 22.12 1.23 1.44
C LEU A 351 20.99 0.28 1.90
N LYS A 352 19.94 0.82 2.54
CA LYS A 352 18.77 0.01 2.90
C LYS A 352 18.02 -0.53 1.69
N ALA A 353 17.94 0.21 0.59
CA ALA A 353 17.33 -0.25 -0.64
C ALA A 353 18.10 -1.44 -1.23
N ILE A 354 19.44 -1.41 -1.19
CA ILE A 354 20.28 -2.54 -1.59
C ILE A 354 20.06 -3.76 -0.69
N GLU A 355 20.03 -3.59 0.63
CA GLU A 355 19.74 -4.68 1.58
C GLU A 355 18.37 -5.30 1.34
N PHE A 356 17.35 -4.46 1.10
CA PHE A 356 16.00 -4.90 0.79
C PHE A 356 15.93 -5.63 -0.55
N TYR A 357 16.58 -5.12 -1.60
CA TYR A 357 16.59 -5.76 -2.90
C TYR A 357 17.26 -7.13 -2.84
N ASP A 358 18.40 -7.24 -2.13
CA ASP A 358 19.05 -8.52 -1.87
C ASP A 358 18.13 -9.52 -1.16
N PHE A 359 17.42 -9.06 -0.13
CA PHE A 359 16.42 -9.85 0.58
C PHE A 359 15.29 -10.32 -0.34
N ALA A 360 14.63 -9.40 -1.04
CA ALA A 360 13.39 -9.66 -1.76
C ALA A 360 13.60 -10.34 -3.11
N ARG A 361 14.75 -10.13 -3.79
CA ARG A 361 14.96 -10.62 -5.17
C ARG A 361 15.93 -11.77 -5.26
N ARG A 362 16.90 -11.86 -4.35
CA ARG A 362 17.91 -12.93 -4.37
C ARG A 362 17.65 -13.98 -3.31
N ARG A 363 17.56 -13.60 -2.03
CA ARG A 363 17.47 -14.57 -0.93
C ARG A 363 16.07 -15.14 -0.77
N HIS A 364 15.05 -14.30 -0.77
CA HIS A 364 13.68 -14.74 -0.50
C HIS A 364 12.71 -14.26 -1.59
N PRO A 365 12.93 -14.58 -2.89
CA PRO A 365 12.02 -14.20 -3.97
C PRO A 365 10.62 -14.81 -3.83
N ARG A 366 10.50 -15.93 -3.12
CA ARG A 366 9.23 -16.55 -2.75
C ARG A 366 8.88 -16.17 -1.31
N ARG A 367 8.01 -15.18 -1.15
CA ARG A 367 7.52 -14.72 0.17
C ARG A 367 6.30 -15.47 0.67
N GLY A 368 5.65 -16.25 -0.19
CA GLY A 368 4.39 -16.92 0.11
C GLY A 368 3.20 -15.98 0.12
N GLN A 369 2.02 -16.56 0.24
CA GLN A 369 0.76 -15.82 0.24
C GLN A 369 0.47 -15.25 1.63
N LEU A 370 0.21 -13.95 1.73
CA LEU A 370 -0.26 -13.36 2.99
C LEU A 370 -1.61 -13.96 3.39
N VAL A 371 -1.68 -14.43 4.64
CA VAL A 371 -2.85 -15.08 5.25
C VAL A 371 -3.81 -14.02 5.79
N THR A 372 -4.89 -13.81 5.05
CA THR A 372 -5.94 -12.83 5.37
C THR A 372 -7.30 -13.54 5.51
N PRO A 373 -7.59 -14.20 6.64
CA PRO A 373 -8.81 -15.00 6.76
C PRO A 373 -10.10 -14.16 6.71
N PHE A 374 -10.02 -12.84 6.84
CA PHE A 374 -11.17 -11.95 6.82
C PHE A 374 -11.23 -11.12 5.54
N ALA A 375 -12.43 -10.99 4.98
CA ALA A 375 -12.78 -9.97 4.01
C ALA A 375 -13.73 -8.96 4.66
N LEU A 376 -13.32 -7.70 4.71
CA LEU A 376 -14.19 -6.57 5.03
C LEU A 376 -14.90 -6.16 3.74
N MET A 377 -16.18 -6.51 3.62
CA MET A 377 -16.97 -6.26 2.42
C MET A 377 -17.71 -4.92 2.56
N MET A 378 -17.43 -3.98 1.67
CA MET A 378 -18.08 -2.68 1.59
C MET A 378 -19.01 -2.59 0.38
N GLU A 379 -19.85 -1.54 0.34
CA GLU A 379 -20.67 -1.24 -0.83
C GLU A 379 -19.80 -1.05 -2.07
N ARG A 380 -20.37 -1.29 -3.26
CA ARG A 380 -19.66 -1.01 -4.50
C ARG A 380 -19.20 0.45 -4.57
N ASP A 381 -20.09 1.40 -4.30
CA ASP A 381 -19.79 2.84 -4.39
C ASP A 381 -19.41 3.45 -3.02
N HIS A 382 -18.54 2.79 -2.24
CA HIS A 382 -18.29 3.17 -0.84
C HIS A 382 -17.62 4.54 -0.61
N GLY A 383 -16.85 5.08 -1.56
CA GLY A 383 -16.22 6.41 -1.48
C GLY A 383 -15.17 6.62 -0.37
N PHE A 384 -14.85 5.57 0.40
CA PHE A 384 -13.95 5.60 1.56
C PHE A 384 -12.58 6.23 1.26
N GLY A 385 -12.10 7.08 2.18
CA GLY A 385 -10.75 7.66 2.17
C GLY A 385 -10.55 8.88 1.27
N SER A 386 -11.62 9.47 0.75
CA SER A 386 -11.58 10.60 -0.18
C SER A 386 -11.88 11.97 0.46
N ASP A 387 -12.15 11.97 1.75
CA ASP A 387 -12.38 13.10 2.66
C ASP A 387 -11.14 13.97 2.91
N TRP A 388 -9.95 13.53 2.51
CA TRP A 388 -8.71 14.21 2.87
C TRP A 388 -8.33 15.39 1.97
N TRP A 389 -8.89 15.50 0.75
CA TRP A 389 -8.28 16.29 -0.34
C TRP A 389 -8.89 17.65 -0.74
N ARG A 390 -9.77 18.28 0.06
CA ARG A 390 -10.15 19.69 -0.21
C ARG A 390 -9.11 20.69 0.33
N ARG A 391 -8.03 20.88 -0.44
CA ARG A 391 -7.24 22.13 -0.43
C ARG A 391 -7.70 22.98 -1.60
N GLN A 392 -8.60 23.94 -1.42
CA GLN A 392 -8.60 25.24 -2.12
C GLN A 392 -9.71 26.15 -1.57
N GLY A 393 -9.31 27.30 -1.01
CA GLY A 393 -9.98 28.57 -1.32
C GLY A 393 -11.07 29.11 -0.40
N GLY A 394 -11.43 28.48 0.71
CA GLY A 394 -12.38 29.06 1.65
C GLY A 394 -12.14 28.56 3.06
N ALA A 395 -12.26 29.44 4.06
CA ALA A 395 -12.31 29.04 5.46
C ALA A 395 -13.47 28.04 5.63
N VAL A 396 -13.15 26.74 5.66
CA VAL A 396 -14.13 25.70 5.98
C VAL A 396 -14.27 25.71 7.50
N PRO A 397 -15.47 25.90 8.06
CA PRO A 397 -15.68 25.89 9.51
C PRO A 397 -15.16 24.60 10.15
N ASP A 398 -14.74 24.69 11.42
CA ASP A 398 -14.07 23.66 12.25
C ASP A 398 -14.74 22.27 12.35
N ILE A 399 -15.86 22.02 11.65
CA ILE A 399 -16.64 20.79 11.71
C ILE A 399 -17.16 20.43 10.31
N GLN A 400 -16.32 19.88 9.42
CA GLN A 400 -16.81 19.03 8.33
C GLN A 400 -15.91 17.81 8.09
N TRP A 401 -16.00 16.87 9.03
CA TRP A 401 -15.83 15.43 8.79
C TRP A 401 -17.21 14.73 8.74
N PRO A 402 -18.05 15.00 7.72
CA PRO A 402 -19.01 13.96 7.34
C PRO A 402 -19.22 13.91 5.83
N ARG A 403 -18.18 13.79 5.00
CA ARG A 403 -18.39 13.63 3.55
C ARG A 403 -17.37 12.69 2.90
N ILE A 404 -17.84 11.90 1.94
CA ILE A 404 -17.05 11.03 1.06
C ILE A 404 -17.11 11.55 -0.39
N PHE A 405 -16.39 10.89 -1.29
CA PHE A 405 -16.15 11.29 -2.68
C PHE A 405 -15.66 12.74 -2.82
N GLY A 406 -14.53 13.08 -2.21
CA GLY A 406 -13.96 14.44 -2.33
C GLY A 406 -14.87 15.53 -1.78
N ALA A 407 -15.63 15.20 -0.72
CA ALA A 407 -16.66 16.03 -0.13
C ALA A 407 -17.93 16.24 -0.99
N ALA A 408 -18.18 15.40 -1.99
CA ALA A 408 -19.40 15.46 -2.82
C ALA A 408 -20.64 14.88 -2.13
N VAL A 409 -20.48 13.87 -1.27
CA VAL A 409 -21.61 13.13 -0.67
C VAL A 409 -21.49 13.14 0.85
N PRO A 410 -22.55 13.50 1.61
CA PRO A 410 -22.56 13.37 3.06
C PRO A 410 -22.33 11.92 3.52
N MET A 411 -21.50 11.72 4.54
CA MET A 411 -21.41 10.47 5.27
C MET A 411 -22.72 10.21 5.98
N LEU A 412 -23.14 8.96 5.95
CA LEU A 412 -24.29 8.44 6.66
C LEU A 412 -23.81 7.67 7.91
N ASP A 413 -24.74 7.25 8.76
CA ASP A 413 -24.42 6.56 10.01
C ASP A 413 -23.62 5.27 9.74
N GLU A 414 -23.97 4.55 8.69
CA GLU A 414 -23.29 3.34 8.24
C GLU A 414 -21.82 3.55 7.87
N ASP A 415 -21.45 4.72 7.34
CA ASP A 415 -20.07 4.98 6.89
C ASP A 415 -19.09 4.95 8.06
N TRP A 416 -19.53 5.47 9.21
CA TRP A 416 -18.73 5.51 10.43
C TRP A 416 -18.31 4.14 10.92
N MET A 417 -19.04 3.07 10.62
CA MET A 417 -18.68 1.71 10.98
C MET A 417 -17.26 1.35 10.51
N MET A 418 -16.92 1.67 9.26
CA MET A 418 -15.60 1.38 8.71
C MET A 418 -14.52 2.29 9.30
N TYR A 419 -14.79 3.59 9.45
CA TYR A 419 -13.84 4.53 10.04
C TYR A 419 -13.50 4.15 11.50
N ARG A 420 -14.50 3.80 12.29
CA ARG A 420 -14.32 3.40 13.70
C ARG A 420 -13.65 2.03 13.82
N PHE A 421 -13.93 1.10 12.91
CA PHE A 421 -13.17 -0.15 12.79
C PHE A 421 -11.68 0.13 12.54
N VAL A 422 -11.37 1.02 11.60
CA VAL A 422 -9.99 1.36 11.25
C VAL A 422 -9.24 1.96 12.43
N GLU A 423 -9.85 2.89 13.17
CA GLU A 423 -9.25 3.46 14.39
C GLU A 423 -8.98 2.39 15.45
N ALA A 424 -9.82 1.35 15.50
CA ALA A 424 -9.63 0.24 16.41
C ALA A 424 -8.55 -0.74 15.96
N ALA A 425 -8.44 -1.00 14.65
CA ALA A 425 -7.47 -1.89 14.03
C ALA A 425 -6.08 -1.27 13.93
N TYR A 426 -6.01 0.04 13.79
CA TYR A 426 -4.79 0.82 13.64
C TYR A 426 -4.89 2.09 14.48
N PRO A 427 -4.60 2.01 15.79
CA PRO A 427 -4.55 3.18 16.65
C PRO A 427 -3.55 4.19 16.06
N MET A 428 -4.04 5.29 15.50
CA MET A 428 -3.25 6.23 14.68
C MET A 428 -2.19 7.04 15.46
N ALA A 429 -2.01 6.75 16.74
CA ALA A 429 -1.01 7.41 17.57
C ALA A 429 0.37 6.76 17.40
N SER A 430 1.41 7.59 17.28
CA SER A 430 2.81 7.20 17.44
C SER A 430 3.37 7.77 18.75
N GLU A 431 4.58 7.37 19.17
CA GLU A 431 5.16 7.85 20.44
C GLU A 431 5.34 9.37 20.51
N GLY A 432 5.52 10.03 19.36
CA GLY A 432 5.64 11.49 19.24
C GLY A 432 4.38 12.19 18.77
N LEU A 433 3.34 11.47 18.35
CA LEU A 433 2.11 12.04 17.78
C LEU A 433 0.89 11.32 18.34
N ASP A 434 0.20 11.95 19.29
CA ASP A 434 -1.13 11.47 19.66
C ASP A 434 -2.17 11.82 18.57
N GLN A 435 -3.33 11.16 18.64
CA GLN A 435 -4.40 11.35 17.66
C GLN A 435 -4.91 12.80 17.62
N ALA A 436 -4.95 13.49 18.77
CA ALA A 436 -5.40 14.88 18.84
C ALA A 436 -4.43 15.81 18.10
N THR A 437 -3.13 15.61 18.29
CA THR A 437 -2.05 16.30 17.59
C THR A 437 -2.13 16.02 16.10
N LEU A 438 -2.35 14.76 15.70
CA LEU A 438 -2.51 14.40 14.29
C LEU A 438 -3.68 15.13 13.62
N LEU A 439 -4.84 15.20 14.29
CA LEU A 439 -5.98 15.95 13.77
C LEU A 439 -5.68 17.44 13.65
N ARG A 440 -4.93 18.02 14.61
CA ARG A 440 -4.46 19.40 14.54
C ARG A 440 -3.46 19.64 13.40
N ILE A 441 -2.56 18.69 13.10
CA ILE A 441 -1.67 18.72 11.92
C ILE A 441 -2.50 18.86 10.65
N LEU A 442 -3.49 17.99 10.50
CA LEU A 442 -4.31 17.92 9.29
C LEU A 442 -5.13 19.21 9.13
N ASN A 443 -5.61 19.81 10.22
CA ASN A 443 -6.27 21.10 10.21
C ASN A 443 -5.30 22.27 9.93
N GLY A 444 -4.09 22.24 10.48
CA GLY A 444 -3.03 23.21 10.20
C GLY A 444 -2.66 23.27 8.72
N HIS A 445 -2.47 22.12 8.06
CA HIS A 445 -2.19 22.05 6.62
C HIS A 445 -3.31 22.58 5.72
N ARG A 446 -4.53 22.69 6.27
CA ARG A 446 -5.71 23.26 5.61
C ARG A 446 -5.86 24.76 5.89
N GLY A 447 -4.94 25.36 6.65
CA GLY A 447 -4.99 26.76 7.07
C GLY A 447 -6.05 27.04 8.14
N VAL A 448 -6.46 26.01 8.89
CA VAL A 448 -7.53 26.11 9.90
C VAL A 448 -6.94 26.34 11.31
N ASP A 449 -5.75 25.81 11.60
CA ASP A 449 -5.08 25.92 12.91
C ASP A 449 -3.65 26.50 12.79
N GLU A 450 -3.52 27.82 12.93
CA GLU A 450 -2.23 28.54 12.89
C GLU A 450 -1.30 28.19 14.06
N GLN A 451 -1.88 27.89 15.24
CA GLN A 451 -1.11 27.52 16.42
C GLN A 451 -0.44 26.17 16.21
N ALA A 452 -1.19 25.19 15.69
CA ALA A 452 -0.66 23.88 15.38
C ALA A 452 0.48 23.98 14.34
N THR A 453 0.31 24.81 13.30
CA THR A 453 1.37 25.09 12.32
C THR A 453 2.67 25.53 12.99
N SER A 454 2.61 26.48 13.93
CA SER A 454 3.79 26.97 14.66
C SER A 454 4.44 25.90 15.54
N GLU A 455 3.63 25.09 16.24
CA GLU A 455 4.11 23.97 17.07
C GLU A 455 4.86 22.92 16.22
N PHE A 456 4.42 22.68 14.98
CA PHE A 456 5.09 21.76 14.06
C PHE A 456 6.39 22.31 13.48
N GLU A 457 6.43 23.58 13.13
CA GLU A 457 7.68 24.23 12.70
C GLU A 457 8.76 24.15 13.80
N GLU A 458 8.38 24.33 15.06
CA GLU A 458 9.30 24.18 16.18
C GLU A 458 9.80 22.73 16.34
N THR A 459 8.87 21.76 16.25
CA THR A 459 9.21 20.33 16.32
C THR A 459 10.18 19.93 15.20
N TYR A 460 9.96 20.41 13.97
CA TYR A 460 10.89 20.22 12.87
C TYR A 460 12.26 20.83 13.16
N ALA A 461 12.30 22.04 13.73
CA ALA A 461 13.56 22.67 14.10
C ALA A 461 14.32 21.85 15.16
N ARG A 462 13.61 21.19 16.10
CA ARG A 462 14.22 20.27 17.08
C ARG A 462 14.75 19.00 16.42
N LEU A 463 13.98 18.39 15.50
CA LEU A 463 14.42 17.23 14.71
C LEU A 463 15.67 17.54 13.87
N ALA A 464 15.68 18.67 13.17
CA ALA A 464 16.82 19.10 12.35
C ALA A 464 18.09 19.40 13.18
N ARG A 465 17.94 19.71 14.47
CA ARG A 465 19.06 19.88 15.43
C ARG A 465 19.45 18.58 16.13
N GLY A 466 18.77 17.46 15.86
CA GLY A 466 18.99 16.18 16.53
C GLY A 466 18.56 16.16 17.99
N GLU A 467 17.70 17.09 18.42
CA GLU A 467 17.18 17.15 19.80
C GLU A 467 16.10 16.09 20.05
N GLU A 468 15.53 15.53 18.98
CA GLU A 468 14.48 14.52 19.02
C GLU A 468 14.74 13.40 18.01
N ASP A 469 14.23 12.20 18.31
CA ASP A 469 14.30 11.05 17.40
C ASP A 469 13.18 11.14 16.36
N PRO A 470 13.49 11.27 15.05
CA PRO A 470 12.49 11.34 13.99
C PRO A 470 11.59 10.10 13.91
N ASN A 471 12.03 8.95 14.40
CA ASN A 471 11.21 7.74 14.38
C ASN A 471 9.97 7.81 15.28
N LYS A 472 9.97 8.70 16.29
CA LYS A 472 8.78 8.95 17.13
C LYS A 472 7.59 9.46 16.34
N TYR A 473 7.84 10.07 15.19
CA TYR A 473 6.86 10.78 14.37
C TYR A 473 6.42 9.97 13.14
N ASN A 474 6.82 8.70 13.00
CA ASN A 474 6.31 7.85 11.93
C ASN A 474 4.84 7.49 12.18
N ARG A 475 3.95 8.00 11.32
CA ARG A 475 2.50 7.80 11.39
C ARG A 475 1.93 6.93 10.26
N TYR A 476 2.77 6.32 9.43
CA TYR A 476 2.30 5.59 8.26
C TYR A 476 2.12 4.10 8.55
N LEU A 477 2.92 3.57 9.48
CA LEU A 477 2.84 2.19 9.93
C LEU A 477 2.53 2.16 11.42
N HIS A 478 1.49 1.41 11.79
CA HIS A 478 1.01 1.34 13.17
C HIS A 478 1.10 -0.07 13.73
N ASP A 479 1.26 -0.17 15.06
CA ASP A 479 0.96 -1.41 15.76
C ASP A 479 -0.52 -1.75 15.59
N THR A 480 -0.85 -3.03 15.52
CA THR A 480 -2.22 -3.50 15.31
C THR A 480 -2.55 -4.68 16.22
N PRO A 481 -3.75 -4.75 16.82
CA PRO A 481 -4.16 -5.91 17.59
C PRO A 481 -4.38 -7.17 16.75
N TRP A 482 -4.72 -7.02 15.46
CA TRP A 482 -5.15 -8.13 14.60
C TRP A 482 -4.19 -8.42 13.46
N GLY A 483 -3.02 -7.76 13.41
CA GLY A 483 -2.11 -7.90 12.28
C GLY A 483 -2.75 -7.46 10.96
N ASP A 484 -2.08 -7.73 9.86
CA ASP A 484 -2.64 -7.49 8.52
C ASP A 484 -3.46 -8.71 8.06
N SER A 485 -4.44 -9.11 8.88
CA SER A 485 -5.21 -10.36 8.70
C SER A 485 -6.50 -10.20 7.88
N PHE A 486 -6.72 -9.03 7.28
CA PHE A 486 -7.92 -8.76 6.48
C PHE A 486 -7.60 -8.07 5.16
N ASP A 487 -8.49 -8.28 4.21
CA ASP A 487 -8.60 -7.50 2.96
C ASP A 487 -9.87 -6.67 2.98
N VAL A 488 -9.92 -5.62 2.16
CA VAL A 488 -11.16 -4.90 1.86
C VAL A 488 -11.61 -5.24 0.45
N ILE A 489 -12.86 -5.66 0.29
CA ILE A 489 -13.47 -6.04 -0.99
C ILE A 489 -14.84 -5.37 -1.15
N GLN A 490 -15.43 -5.48 -2.33
CA GLN A 490 -16.75 -4.93 -2.60
C GLN A 490 -17.84 -6.01 -2.64
N GLU A 491 -19.09 -5.61 -2.41
CA GLU A 491 -20.26 -6.50 -2.37
C GLU A 491 -20.56 -7.24 -3.68
N ASN A 492 -19.96 -6.82 -4.79
CA ASN A 492 -20.02 -7.52 -6.08
C ASN A 492 -18.90 -8.57 -6.26
N CYS A 493 -18.15 -8.90 -5.22
CA CYS A 493 -17.13 -9.95 -5.25
C CYS A 493 -17.73 -11.34 -5.56
N GLU A 494 -17.06 -12.08 -6.44
CA GLU A 494 -17.53 -13.39 -6.91
C GLU A 494 -17.34 -14.49 -5.85
N PRO A 495 -18.27 -15.45 -5.72
CA PRO A 495 -18.18 -16.54 -4.74
C PRO A 495 -16.86 -17.30 -4.75
N ALA A 496 -16.31 -17.54 -5.94
CA ALA A 496 -15.07 -18.30 -6.09
C ALA A 496 -13.89 -17.60 -5.39
N VAL A 497 -13.81 -16.27 -5.49
CA VAL A 497 -12.81 -15.46 -4.79
C VAL A 497 -13.06 -15.57 -3.29
N LEU A 498 -14.32 -15.43 -2.83
CA LEU A 498 -14.67 -15.54 -1.42
C LEU A 498 -14.19 -16.86 -0.81
N THR A 499 -14.49 -17.98 -1.46
CA THR A 499 -14.11 -19.32 -0.98
C THR A 499 -12.62 -19.62 -1.09
N THR A 500 -11.91 -18.97 -2.01
CA THR A 500 -10.48 -19.21 -2.24
C THR A 500 -9.62 -18.50 -1.19
N TYR A 501 -9.97 -17.25 -0.87
CA TYR A 501 -9.10 -16.37 -0.08
C TYR A 501 -9.56 -16.16 1.36
N TYR A 502 -10.87 -16.28 1.64
CA TYR A 502 -11.43 -15.83 2.91
C TYR A 502 -12.14 -16.96 3.66
N LYS A 503 -11.97 -16.96 4.98
CA LYS A 503 -12.71 -17.84 5.91
C LYS A 503 -13.94 -17.14 6.47
N ALA A 504 -13.89 -15.81 6.56
CA ALA A 504 -14.95 -14.96 7.08
C ALA A 504 -15.14 -13.73 6.20
N VAL A 505 -16.40 -13.37 5.95
CA VAL A 505 -16.82 -12.13 5.30
C VAL A 505 -17.53 -11.30 6.36
N PHE A 506 -17.03 -10.09 6.62
CA PHE A 506 -17.62 -9.12 7.52
C PHE A 506 -18.20 -7.99 6.69
N LEU A 507 -19.52 -7.83 6.72
CA LEU A 507 -20.17 -6.69 6.08
C LEU A 507 -19.85 -5.41 6.85
N MET A 508 -19.26 -4.44 6.17
CA MET A 508 -18.86 -3.14 6.70
C MET A 508 -19.58 -2.05 5.90
N GLY A 509 -19.87 -0.92 6.53
CA GLY A 509 -20.57 0.17 5.86
C GLY A 509 -22.03 -0.16 5.57
N GLY A 510 -22.63 0.53 4.60
CA GLY A 510 -24.04 0.46 4.24
C GLY A 510 -24.45 -0.73 3.37
N VAL A 511 -23.65 -1.81 3.32
CA VAL A 511 -23.97 -3.00 2.53
C VAL A 511 -25.36 -3.54 2.93
N LYS A 512 -26.20 -3.80 1.93
CA LYS A 512 -27.56 -4.32 2.12
C LYS A 512 -27.65 -5.79 1.73
N LEU A 513 -27.89 -6.64 2.72
CA LEU A 513 -28.06 -8.08 2.55
C LEU A 513 -29.46 -8.38 2.00
N GLU A 514 -29.59 -8.31 0.68
CA GLU A 514 -30.83 -8.55 -0.06
C GLU A 514 -30.57 -9.20 -1.42
N GLY A 515 -31.64 -9.75 -2.02
CA GLY A 515 -31.64 -10.25 -3.40
C GLY A 515 -30.43 -11.12 -3.76
N LYS A 516 -29.69 -10.73 -4.81
CA LYS A 516 -28.54 -11.48 -5.31
C LYS A 516 -27.39 -11.55 -4.32
N LEU A 517 -27.19 -10.53 -3.49
CA LEU A 517 -26.11 -10.55 -2.49
C LEU A 517 -26.42 -11.58 -1.40
N LEU A 518 -27.67 -11.63 -0.93
CA LEU A 518 -28.12 -12.64 0.03
C LEU A 518 -27.94 -14.06 -0.53
N GLU A 519 -28.36 -14.33 -1.77
CA GLU A 519 -28.18 -15.64 -2.42
C GLU A 519 -26.71 -16.03 -2.51
N ARG A 520 -25.85 -15.07 -2.87
CA ARG A 520 -24.41 -15.25 -2.98
C ARG A 520 -23.78 -15.61 -1.63
N LEU A 521 -24.06 -14.81 -0.60
CA LEU A 521 -23.49 -15.01 0.73
C LEU A 521 -24.06 -16.25 1.42
N ARG A 522 -25.32 -16.60 1.17
CA ARG A 522 -25.90 -17.89 1.58
C ARG A 522 -25.13 -19.07 0.98
N SER A 523 -24.80 -19.00 -0.32
CA SER A 523 -24.01 -20.04 -0.99
C SER A 523 -22.59 -20.14 -0.43
N TYR A 524 -21.95 -19.00 -0.14
CA TYR A 524 -20.64 -18.95 0.51
C TYR A 524 -20.67 -19.56 1.92
N VAL A 525 -21.69 -19.26 2.72
CA VAL A 525 -21.86 -19.85 4.06
C VAL A 525 -22.15 -21.34 3.96
N ASP A 526 -23.04 -21.79 3.06
CA ASP A 526 -23.29 -23.22 2.84
C ASP A 526 -22.01 -23.98 2.45
N ALA A 527 -21.11 -23.32 1.71
CA ALA A 527 -19.83 -23.87 1.31
C ALA A 527 -18.84 -24.09 2.46
N GLY A 528 -19.05 -23.46 3.62
CA GLY A 528 -18.16 -23.51 4.80
C GLY A 528 -17.70 -22.14 5.29
N GLY A 529 -18.08 -21.06 4.60
CA GLY A 529 -17.74 -19.70 4.98
C GLY A 529 -18.44 -19.21 6.25
N MET A 530 -17.87 -18.16 6.85
CA MET A 530 -18.49 -17.43 7.95
C MET A 530 -18.96 -16.06 7.46
N LEU A 531 -20.22 -15.70 7.71
CA LEU A 531 -20.74 -14.35 7.47
C LEU A 531 -20.90 -13.63 8.79
N ILE A 532 -20.40 -12.40 8.91
CA ILE A 532 -20.67 -11.48 10.02
C ILE A 532 -21.48 -10.32 9.46
N VAL A 533 -22.67 -10.11 10.03
CA VAL A 533 -23.64 -9.11 9.56
C VAL A 533 -24.26 -8.36 10.73
N ASN A 534 -24.45 -7.06 10.56
CA ASN A 534 -25.19 -6.23 11.50
C ASN A 534 -26.69 -6.23 11.14
N HIS A 535 -27.58 -6.18 12.12
CA HIS A 535 -29.02 -6.12 11.85
C HIS A 535 -29.45 -4.95 10.96
N LYS A 536 -28.75 -3.80 11.02
CA LYS A 536 -29.01 -2.62 10.15
C LYS A 536 -28.69 -2.86 8.66
N GLN A 537 -27.99 -3.94 8.36
CA GLN A 537 -27.63 -4.37 7.01
C GLN A 537 -28.61 -5.40 6.44
N ILE A 538 -29.60 -5.86 7.21
CA ILE A 538 -30.53 -6.94 6.79
C ILE A 538 -31.85 -6.33 6.35
N GLU A 539 -32.11 -6.36 5.04
CA GLU A 539 -33.40 -5.94 4.46
C GLU A 539 -34.31 -7.15 4.23
N ASP A 540 -33.78 -8.22 3.63
CA ASP A 540 -34.49 -9.48 3.39
C ASP A 540 -34.30 -10.45 4.57
N TRP A 541 -35.14 -10.31 5.61
CA TRP A 541 -35.09 -11.17 6.79
C TRP A 541 -35.45 -12.63 6.48
N ASP A 542 -34.49 -13.53 6.69
CA ASP A 542 -34.67 -14.98 6.63
C ASP A 542 -34.17 -15.62 7.93
N ALA A 543 -35.10 -15.89 8.86
CA ALA A 543 -34.77 -16.47 10.15
C ALA A 543 -34.12 -17.86 10.05
N ALA A 544 -34.40 -18.63 8.99
CA ALA A 544 -33.79 -19.95 8.79
C ALA A 544 -32.32 -19.86 8.38
N PHE A 545 -31.92 -18.76 7.72
CA PHE A 545 -30.53 -18.50 7.37
C PHE A 545 -29.78 -17.77 8.48
N LEU A 546 -30.41 -16.75 9.07
CA LEU A 546 -29.80 -15.86 10.06
C LEU A 546 -29.82 -16.45 11.49
N GLY A 547 -30.72 -17.40 11.75
CA GLY A 547 -30.96 -17.98 13.08
C GLY A 547 -31.56 -17.01 14.09
N VAL A 548 -32.09 -15.88 13.64
CA VAL A 548 -32.67 -14.81 14.45
C VAL A 548 -33.95 -14.32 13.77
N GLU A 549 -34.99 -14.02 14.57
CA GLU A 549 -36.24 -13.48 14.03
C GLU A 549 -36.07 -12.01 13.61
N PRO A 550 -36.99 -11.45 12.80
CA PRO A 550 -37.03 -10.01 12.59
C PRO A 550 -37.14 -9.23 13.91
N PRO A 551 -36.44 -8.08 14.06
CA PRO A 551 -36.48 -7.31 15.28
C PRO A 551 -37.89 -6.85 15.64
N THR A 552 -38.25 -7.02 16.90
CA THR A 552 -39.52 -6.50 17.45
C THR A 552 -39.42 -5.05 17.92
N CYS A 553 -38.19 -4.58 18.17
CA CYS A 553 -37.88 -3.22 18.59
C CYS A 553 -36.54 -2.81 17.99
N LEU A 554 -36.43 -1.56 17.54
CA LEU A 554 -35.19 -0.96 17.05
C LEU A 554 -34.74 0.11 18.04
N ASP A 555 -33.46 0.45 17.99
CA ASP A 555 -32.84 1.56 18.75
C ASP A 555 -33.04 1.47 20.27
N GLN A 556 -33.11 0.25 20.81
CA GLN A 556 -33.19 0.00 22.24
C GLN A 556 -31.87 0.46 22.91
N PRO A 557 -31.92 1.30 23.95
CA PRO A 557 -30.71 1.70 24.66
C PRO A 557 -30.12 0.54 25.47
N GLY A 558 -28.81 0.35 25.36
CA GLY A 558 -27.96 -0.49 26.19
C GLY A 558 -26.96 0.33 27.01
N ASP A 559 -26.60 -0.16 28.19
CA ASP A 559 -25.61 0.48 29.12
C ASP A 559 -24.51 -0.52 29.55
N GLY A 560 -24.41 -1.64 28.81
CA GLY A 560 -23.34 -2.61 28.94
C GLY A 560 -23.72 -3.98 28.40
N TRP A 561 -22.72 -4.85 28.25
CA TRP A 561 -22.89 -6.20 27.69
C TRP A 561 -22.13 -7.24 28.51
N ARG A 562 -22.49 -8.52 28.34
CA ARG A 562 -21.91 -9.68 29.02
C ARG A 562 -21.71 -10.85 28.05
N PRO A 563 -20.48 -11.38 27.89
CA PRO A 563 -20.27 -12.67 27.25
C PRO A 563 -20.94 -13.80 28.04
N ASP A 564 -21.59 -14.73 27.35
CA ASP A 564 -22.24 -15.88 27.99
C ASP A 564 -21.23 -16.86 28.60
N ASP A 565 -19.97 -16.88 28.14
CA ASP A 565 -18.93 -17.80 28.62
C ASP A 565 -18.12 -17.29 29.83
N THR A 566 -17.86 -15.98 29.91
CA THR A 566 -17.14 -15.37 31.04
C THR A 566 -18.05 -14.74 32.07
N GLY A 567 -19.24 -14.27 31.66
CA GLY A 567 -20.19 -13.53 32.51
C GLY A 567 -19.70 -12.15 32.97
N GLY A 568 -18.54 -11.68 32.49
CA GLY A 568 -17.96 -10.39 32.86
C GLY A 568 -18.82 -9.22 32.37
N LEU A 569 -19.02 -8.21 33.21
CA LEU A 569 -19.73 -6.98 32.83
C LEU A 569 -18.76 -6.02 32.14
N HIS A 570 -19.13 -5.62 30.92
CA HIS A 570 -18.48 -4.56 30.15
C HIS A 570 -19.44 -3.37 30.03
N PRO A 571 -19.25 -2.30 30.84
CA PRO A 571 -20.12 -1.12 30.79
C PRO A 571 -19.81 -0.28 29.56
N GLU A 572 -20.81 -0.03 28.72
CA GLU A 572 -20.67 0.70 27.46
C GLU A 572 -22.06 1.12 26.95
N ARG A 573 -22.19 2.32 26.37
CA ARG A 573 -23.49 2.84 25.89
C ARG A 573 -23.64 2.69 24.39
N PHE A 574 -24.74 2.07 23.98
CA PHE A 574 -25.04 1.79 22.58
C PHE A 574 -26.55 1.68 22.34
N ALA A 575 -26.95 1.71 21.07
CA ALA A 575 -28.28 1.34 20.62
C ALA A 575 -28.23 -0.07 20.01
N TYR A 576 -29.32 -0.83 20.11
CA TYR A 576 -29.42 -2.17 19.53
C TYR A 576 -30.85 -2.53 19.13
N ALA A 577 -30.99 -3.55 18.29
CA ALA A 577 -32.29 -4.15 17.97
C ALA A 577 -32.63 -5.33 18.89
N VAL A 578 -33.88 -5.39 19.35
CA VAL A 578 -34.39 -6.51 20.15
C VAL A 578 -34.97 -7.57 19.22
N SER A 579 -34.38 -8.76 19.25
CA SER A 579 -34.90 -9.93 18.56
C SER A 579 -34.74 -11.21 19.40
N GLU A 580 -35.50 -12.23 19.03
CA GLU A 580 -35.43 -13.58 19.61
C GLU A 580 -34.54 -14.49 18.75
N SER A 581 -33.83 -15.40 19.41
CA SER A 581 -33.08 -16.44 18.71
C SER A 581 -34.04 -17.46 18.09
N SER A 582 -33.85 -17.74 16.80
CA SER A 582 -34.51 -18.81 16.05
C SER A 582 -33.55 -20.00 15.87
N GLY A 583 -33.01 -20.49 16.99
CA GLY A 583 -32.06 -21.61 17.00
C GLY A 583 -30.58 -21.20 16.89
N ALA A 584 -30.25 -19.91 16.90
CA ALA A 584 -28.88 -19.44 17.05
C ALA A 584 -28.37 -19.56 18.50
N LYS A 585 -27.08 -19.87 18.64
CA LYS A 585 -26.35 -19.80 19.90
C LYS A 585 -26.05 -18.35 20.24
N VAL A 586 -26.47 -17.89 21.41
CA VAL A 586 -26.13 -16.54 21.89
C VAL A 586 -24.71 -16.56 22.46
N TRP A 587 -23.90 -15.57 22.07
CA TRP A 587 -22.54 -15.37 22.56
C TRP A 587 -22.47 -14.23 23.58
N VAL A 588 -23.26 -13.17 23.36
CA VAL A 588 -23.24 -11.97 24.19
C VAL A 588 -24.67 -11.48 24.41
N ARG A 589 -24.93 -10.95 25.60
CA ARG A 589 -26.22 -10.36 25.99
C ARG A 589 -26.07 -8.95 26.51
N ASP A 590 -27.14 -8.16 26.38
CA ASP A 590 -27.28 -6.90 27.08
C ASP A 590 -27.32 -7.16 28.59
N ASN A 591 -26.58 -6.34 29.34
CA ASN A 591 -26.38 -6.52 30.77
C ASN A 591 -27.68 -6.41 31.59
N LEU A 592 -28.60 -5.52 31.19
CA LEU A 592 -29.76 -5.18 32.00
C LEU A 592 -30.99 -6.02 31.65
N THR A 593 -31.21 -6.21 30.36
CA THR A 593 -32.40 -6.88 29.81
C THR A 593 -32.17 -8.35 29.53
N GLY A 594 -30.91 -8.77 29.32
CA GLY A 594 -30.56 -10.13 28.91
C GLY A 594 -30.86 -10.44 27.44
N HIS A 595 -31.27 -9.44 26.65
CA HIS A 595 -31.51 -9.58 25.22
C HIS A 595 -30.21 -9.99 24.49
N PRO A 596 -30.29 -10.85 23.45
CA PRO A 596 -29.11 -11.28 22.73
C PRO A 596 -28.52 -10.13 21.89
N LEU A 597 -27.20 -9.98 21.91
CA LEU A 597 -26.46 -8.96 21.16
C LEU A 597 -25.60 -9.54 20.05
N VAL A 598 -25.04 -10.74 20.25
CA VAL A 598 -24.25 -11.46 19.25
C VAL A 598 -24.75 -12.89 19.22
N LEU A 599 -25.21 -13.34 18.05
CA LEU A 599 -25.77 -14.66 17.83
C LEU A 599 -25.01 -15.39 16.73
N GLU A 600 -24.72 -16.68 16.93
CA GLU A 600 -24.10 -17.56 15.95
C GLU A 600 -25.11 -18.64 15.52
N HIS A 601 -25.41 -18.69 14.23
CA HIS A 601 -26.24 -19.72 13.62
C HIS A 601 -25.42 -20.63 12.72
N LEU A 602 -25.59 -21.95 12.84
CA LEU A 602 -24.97 -22.92 11.93
C LEU A 602 -25.87 -23.08 10.70
N PHE A 603 -25.32 -22.82 9.52
CA PHE A 603 -26.04 -22.95 8.25
C PHE A 603 -25.17 -23.70 7.23
N GLY A 604 -25.69 -24.79 6.68
CA GLY A 604 -24.92 -25.67 5.80
C GLY A 604 -23.66 -26.19 6.50
N ARG A 605 -22.49 -25.92 5.91
CA ARG A 605 -21.17 -26.23 6.53
C ARG A 605 -20.52 -25.04 7.23
N GLY A 606 -21.11 -23.86 7.10
CA GLY A 606 -20.58 -22.61 7.64
C GLY A 606 -21.43 -22.09 8.78
N ARG A 607 -21.35 -20.77 8.98
CA ARG A 607 -22.11 -20.09 10.02
C ARG A 607 -22.37 -18.62 9.73
N VAL A 608 -23.42 -18.09 10.33
CA VAL A 608 -23.78 -16.67 10.31
C VAL A 608 -23.65 -16.12 11.73
N ILE A 609 -22.97 -14.99 11.88
CA ILE A 609 -22.89 -14.22 13.10
C ILE A 609 -23.70 -12.94 12.88
N THR A 610 -24.80 -12.82 13.61
CA THR A 610 -25.67 -11.65 13.57
C THR A 610 -25.39 -10.78 14.79
N VAL A 611 -25.08 -9.51 14.55
CA VAL A 611 -24.83 -8.51 15.60
C VAL A 611 -25.99 -7.54 15.68
N MET A 612 -26.57 -7.43 16.87
CA MET A 612 -27.77 -6.63 17.12
C MET A 612 -27.45 -5.20 17.58
N ALA A 613 -26.22 -4.92 18.03
CA ALA A 613 -25.80 -3.55 18.36
C ALA A 613 -25.64 -2.72 17.08
N ASP A 614 -26.31 -1.58 16.99
CA ASP A 614 -26.41 -0.74 15.79
C ASP A 614 -25.01 -0.38 15.26
N TRP A 615 -24.68 -0.88 14.07
CA TRP A 615 -23.38 -0.67 13.41
C TRP A 615 -22.15 -1.02 14.26
N MET A 616 -22.34 -1.69 15.41
CA MET A 616 -21.37 -1.82 16.49
C MET A 616 -20.72 -0.49 16.93
N MET A 617 -21.50 0.58 17.00
CA MET A 617 -21.00 1.90 17.41
C MET A 617 -21.55 2.34 18.76
N THR A 618 -20.78 3.16 19.48
CA THR A 618 -21.28 3.86 20.67
C THR A 618 -22.37 4.86 20.28
N CYS A 619 -23.23 5.22 21.24
CA CYS A 619 -24.15 6.34 21.06
C CYS A 619 -23.35 7.60 20.68
N GLY A 620 -23.75 8.27 19.59
CA GLY A 620 -23.02 9.44 19.07
C GLY A 620 -21.84 9.12 18.17
N GLN A 621 -21.60 7.84 17.85
CA GLN A 621 -20.57 7.40 16.88
C GLN A 621 -19.16 7.82 17.27
N GLU A 622 -18.89 7.94 18.57
CA GLU A 622 -17.60 8.39 19.09
C GLU A 622 -16.51 7.37 18.81
N HIS A 623 -16.79 6.08 19.05
CA HIS A 623 -15.84 4.98 18.88
C HIS A 623 -16.53 3.68 18.44
N TRP A 624 -15.73 2.72 17.95
CA TRP A 624 -16.19 1.36 17.72
C TRP A 624 -16.37 0.65 19.06
N LEU A 625 -17.46 -0.11 19.21
CA LEU A 625 -17.76 -0.75 20.49
C LEU A 625 -16.67 -1.72 20.91
N ASP A 626 -16.39 -1.77 22.21
CA ASP A 626 -15.56 -2.81 22.82
C ASP A 626 -16.17 -4.21 22.57
N LEU A 627 -17.50 -4.29 22.38
CA LEU A 627 -18.17 -5.50 21.87
C LEU A 627 -17.61 -5.96 20.52
N GLY A 628 -17.40 -5.04 19.58
CA GLY A 628 -16.83 -5.32 18.26
C GLY A 628 -15.38 -5.78 18.36
N ARG A 629 -14.58 -5.15 19.23
CA ARG A 629 -13.21 -5.56 19.52
C ARG A 629 -13.15 -6.98 20.11
N TRP A 630 -14.02 -7.29 21.07
CA TRP A 630 -14.15 -8.61 21.66
C TRP A 630 -14.51 -9.67 20.62
N LEU A 631 -15.45 -9.35 19.72
CA LEU A 631 -15.82 -10.24 18.63
C LEU A 631 -14.62 -10.52 17.71
N MET A 632 -13.90 -9.48 17.29
CA MET A 632 -12.70 -9.64 16.46
C MET A 632 -11.60 -10.45 17.15
N ASP A 633 -11.33 -10.20 18.44
CA ASP A 633 -10.35 -10.97 19.21
C ASP A 633 -10.72 -12.47 19.20
N ARG A 634 -11.98 -12.80 19.44
CA ARG A 634 -12.46 -14.20 19.45
C ARG A 634 -12.43 -14.86 18.07
N LEU A 635 -12.76 -14.11 17.03
CA LEU A 635 -12.65 -14.59 15.66
C LEU A 635 -11.20 -14.81 15.25
N HIS A 636 -10.31 -13.90 15.63
CA HIS A 636 -8.88 -13.99 15.36
C HIS A 636 -8.26 -15.21 16.06
N GLU A 637 -8.65 -15.49 17.31
CA GLU A 637 -8.27 -16.72 18.03
C GLU A 637 -8.66 -17.99 17.27
N THR A 638 -9.79 -17.96 16.56
CA THR A 638 -10.39 -19.12 15.90
C THR A 638 -9.96 -19.29 14.44
N LEU A 639 -9.62 -18.21 13.74
CA LEU A 639 -9.42 -18.24 12.28
C LEU A 639 -7.97 -18.00 11.86
N CYS A 640 -7.20 -17.23 12.63
CA CYS A 640 -5.82 -16.90 12.29
C CYS A 640 -4.84 -17.98 12.77
N PRO A 641 -3.80 -18.29 11.98
CA PRO A 641 -2.79 -19.29 12.34
C PRO A 641 -1.84 -18.82 13.44
N VAL A 642 -1.65 -17.50 13.57
CA VAL A 642 -0.69 -16.87 14.50
C VAL A 642 -1.39 -15.77 15.28
N ARG A 643 -0.99 -15.58 16.52
CA ARG A 643 -1.38 -14.45 17.37
C ARG A 643 -0.20 -14.00 18.22
N LEU A 644 -0.22 -12.74 18.64
CA LEU A 644 0.72 -12.21 19.61
C LEU A 644 0.11 -12.24 21.01
N SER A 645 0.96 -12.46 22.01
CA SER A 645 0.62 -12.31 23.43
C SER A 645 1.69 -11.49 24.13
N GLY A 646 1.30 -10.64 25.08
CA GLY A 646 2.18 -9.63 25.67
C GLY A 646 2.04 -8.27 24.97
N GLU A 647 3.15 -7.60 24.70
CA GLU A 647 3.13 -6.33 23.97
C GLU A 647 2.66 -6.56 22.53
N ARG A 648 1.71 -5.72 22.09
CA ARG A 648 1.20 -5.72 20.72
C ARG A 648 2.21 -5.00 19.82
N GLY A 649 2.46 -5.56 18.64
CA GLY A 649 3.24 -4.94 17.57
C GLY A 649 2.56 -5.24 16.24
N HIS A 650 3.04 -4.64 15.16
CA HIS A 650 2.58 -4.97 13.82
C HIS A 650 3.14 -6.34 13.39
N TYR A 651 2.28 -7.22 12.86
CA TYR A 651 2.71 -8.49 12.30
C TYR A 651 1.92 -8.91 11.06
N MET A 652 2.59 -9.70 10.21
CA MET A 652 2.06 -10.34 9.02
C MET A 652 2.41 -11.83 9.04
N VAL A 653 1.58 -12.64 8.39
CA VAL A 653 1.79 -14.09 8.28
C VAL A 653 1.68 -14.52 6.83
N ASN A 654 2.74 -15.08 6.26
CA ASN A 654 2.74 -15.63 4.92
C ASN A 654 2.84 -17.16 4.97
N GLN A 655 2.05 -17.80 4.13
CA GLN A 655 2.04 -19.24 3.95
C GLN A 655 2.74 -19.62 2.65
N LEU A 656 3.71 -20.53 2.75
CA LEU A 656 4.27 -21.29 1.64
C LEU A 656 3.83 -22.76 1.75
N ASP A 657 4.07 -23.55 0.70
CA ASP A 657 3.75 -24.99 0.70
C ASP A 657 4.49 -25.76 1.81
N ASP A 658 5.71 -25.34 2.13
CA ASP A 658 6.62 -26.01 3.07
C ASP A 658 7.04 -25.14 4.27
N ALA A 659 6.54 -23.90 4.35
CA ALA A 659 6.97 -22.95 5.36
C ALA A 659 5.88 -21.96 5.81
N LEU A 660 6.04 -21.45 7.02
CA LEU A 660 5.27 -20.35 7.59
C LEU A 660 6.24 -19.20 7.90
N VAL A 661 5.93 -18.01 7.42
CA VAL A 661 6.75 -16.82 7.61
C VAL A 661 5.98 -15.80 8.42
N ILE A 662 6.59 -15.30 9.48
CA ILE A 662 5.99 -14.34 10.40
C ILE A 662 6.87 -13.11 10.41
N THR A 663 6.36 -12.02 9.86
CA THR A 663 7.05 -10.73 9.92
C THR A 663 6.54 -9.96 11.12
N LEU A 664 7.43 -9.54 12.03
CA LEU A 664 7.10 -8.77 13.22
C LEU A 664 7.86 -7.44 13.17
N MET A 665 7.14 -6.33 13.25
CA MET A 665 7.69 -4.97 13.16
C MET A 665 7.46 -4.21 14.46
N ASN A 666 8.45 -3.42 14.84
CA ASN A 666 8.40 -2.53 15.98
C ASN A 666 8.46 -1.08 15.50
N HIS A 667 7.38 -0.34 15.72
CA HIS A 667 7.26 1.07 15.34
C HIS A 667 7.62 2.04 16.49
N ARG A 668 8.12 1.50 17.61
CA ARG A 668 8.45 2.22 18.84
C ARG A 668 9.94 2.50 18.95
N THR A 669 10.30 3.53 19.71
CA THR A 669 11.70 3.79 20.11
C THR A 669 12.15 2.92 21.30
N SER A 670 11.24 2.13 21.87
CA SER A 670 11.51 1.11 22.88
C SER A 670 11.50 -0.32 22.28
N PRO A 671 12.24 -1.29 22.87
CA PRO A 671 12.21 -2.67 22.39
C PRO A 671 10.82 -3.30 22.58
N LEU A 672 10.31 -3.98 21.56
CA LEU A 672 9.06 -4.75 21.63
C LEU A 672 9.34 -6.15 22.17
N ARG A 673 8.66 -6.55 23.24
CA ARG A 673 8.77 -7.87 23.87
C ARG A 673 7.45 -8.62 23.76
N THR A 674 7.41 -9.65 22.93
CA THR A 674 6.18 -10.37 22.63
C THR A 674 6.40 -11.88 22.51
N THR A 675 5.34 -12.64 22.76
CA THR A 675 5.30 -14.09 22.53
C THR A 675 4.42 -14.36 21.33
N VAL A 676 5.03 -14.88 20.27
CA VAL A 676 4.34 -15.35 19.07
C VAL A 676 3.76 -16.73 19.37
N ARG A 677 2.44 -16.89 19.22
CA ARG A 677 1.73 -18.17 19.37
C ARG A 677 1.23 -18.62 18.02
N ILE A 678 1.56 -19.85 17.64
CA ILE A 678 1.27 -20.45 16.35
C ILE A 678 0.42 -21.68 16.60
N ARG A 679 -0.74 -21.77 15.97
CA ARG A 679 -1.59 -22.94 16.14
C ARG A 679 -0.92 -24.19 15.60
N GLN A 680 -1.10 -25.31 16.28
CA GLN A 680 -0.51 -26.58 15.87
C GLN A 680 -0.93 -27.01 14.46
N ASP A 681 -2.19 -26.77 14.06
CA ASP A 681 -2.69 -27.18 12.75
C ASP A 681 -2.04 -26.40 11.60
N ALA A 682 -1.61 -25.15 11.83
CA ALA A 682 -0.88 -24.34 10.87
C ALA A 682 0.53 -24.88 10.56
N LEU A 683 1.10 -25.75 11.40
CA LEU A 683 2.43 -26.32 11.22
C LEU A 683 2.41 -27.80 10.82
N THR A 684 1.25 -28.38 10.52
CA THR A 684 1.10 -29.84 10.32
C THR A 684 1.99 -30.41 9.23
N ALA A 685 2.22 -29.65 8.15
CA ALA A 685 3.04 -30.04 7.00
C ALA A 685 4.43 -29.38 7.00
N ILE A 686 4.81 -28.69 8.08
CA ILE A 686 5.99 -27.83 8.13
C ILE A 686 7.06 -28.46 9.03
N ASP A 687 8.30 -28.49 8.55
CA ASP A 687 9.43 -28.95 9.37
C ASP A 687 9.80 -27.92 10.45
N THR A 688 9.25 -28.12 11.65
CA THR A 688 9.48 -27.23 12.80
C THR A 688 10.91 -27.27 13.35
N THR A 689 11.79 -28.15 12.84
CA THR A 689 13.21 -28.16 13.20
C THR A 689 14.01 -27.10 12.43
N ARG A 690 13.42 -26.51 11.39
CA ARG A 690 14.02 -25.46 10.58
C ARG A 690 13.40 -24.13 10.96
N ILE A 691 14.09 -23.36 11.79
CA ILE A 691 13.64 -22.02 12.18
C ILE A 691 14.77 -21.00 12.07
N GLY A 692 14.46 -19.78 11.68
CA GLY A 692 15.46 -18.73 11.56
C GLY A 692 14.91 -17.35 11.21
N ASP A 693 15.79 -16.36 11.30
CA ASP A 693 15.57 -14.99 10.84
C ASP A 693 15.95 -14.90 9.37
N TRP A 694 14.96 -14.85 8.47
CA TRP A 694 15.15 -14.70 7.04
C TRP A 694 15.80 -13.36 6.68
N TRP A 695 15.50 -12.28 7.40
CA TRP A 695 16.12 -10.98 7.09
C TRP A 695 17.64 -11.05 7.28
N ARG A 696 18.07 -11.55 8.43
CA ARG A 696 19.49 -11.68 8.81
C ARG A 696 20.16 -12.92 8.25
N ASN A 697 19.39 -13.84 7.69
CA ASN A 697 19.85 -15.15 7.25
C ASN A 697 20.55 -15.93 8.40
N LEU A 698 19.91 -15.97 9.57
CA LEU A 698 20.47 -16.59 10.78
C LEU A 698 19.55 -17.70 11.30
N PRO A 699 20.05 -18.93 11.53
CA PRO A 699 19.25 -19.99 12.15
C PRO A 699 19.00 -19.68 13.62
N TYR A 700 17.83 -20.10 14.10
CA TYR A 700 17.51 -20.14 15.53
C TYR A 700 17.63 -21.58 16.05
N ASP A 701 17.97 -21.72 17.33
CA ASP A 701 17.91 -23.01 18.00
C ASP A 701 16.44 -23.49 18.03
N PRO A 702 16.10 -24.65 17.43
CA PRO A 702 14.73 -25.16 17.37
C PRO A 702 14.06 -25.31 18.73
N SER A 703 14.82 -25.47 19.82
CA SER A 703 14.30 -25.52 21.18
C SER A 703 13.63 -24.21 21.64
N ARG A 704 13.86 -23.10 20.93
CA ARG A 704 13.14 -21.83 21.15
C ARG A 704 11.67 -21.91 20.77
N LEU A 705 11.31 -22.79 19.84
CA LEU A 705 9.92 -23.06 19.47
C LEU A 705 9.36 -24.14 20.40
N ARG A 706 8.67 -23.71 21.44
CA ARG A 706 8.18 -24.59 22.51
C ARG A 706 6.73 -24.95 22.26
N ARG A 707 6.30 -26.14 22.68
CA ARG A 707 4.89 -26.52 22.65
C ARG A 707 4.19 -26.13 23.94
N GLU A 708 3.09 -25.39 23.83
CA GLU A 708 2.22 -25.02 24.95
C GLU A 708 0.76 -25.31 24.58
N HIS A 709 0.15 -26.29 25.27
CA HIS A 709 -1.20 -26.76 24.95
C HIS A 709 -1.35 -27.16 23.47
N ASN A 710 -2.21 -26.47 22.73
CA ASN A 710 -2.49 -26.68 21.30
C ASN A 710 -1.70 -25.73 20.39
N ASP A 711 -0.76 -24.96 20.94
CA ASP A 711 0.07 -24.01 20.20
C ASP A 711 1.55 -24.39 20.27
N PHE A 712 2.30 -23.87 19.32
CA PHE A 712 3.72 -23.60 19.45
C PHE A 712 3.93 -22.13 19.83
N VAL A 713 4.94 -21.86 20.63
CA VAL A 713 5.25 -20.51 21.10
C VAL A 713 6.73 -20.21 20.97
N ILE A 714 7.03 -18.95 20.66
CA ILE A 714 8.39 -18.42 20.64
C ILE A 714 8.39 -16.99 21.18
N ASP A 715 9.29 -16.72 22.13
CA ASP A 715 9.48 -15.38 22.66
C ASP A 715 10.50 -14.63 21.79
N LEU A 716 10.10 -13.43 21.37
CA LEU A 716 10.90 -12.55 20.53
C LEU A 716 11.06 -11.19 21.18
N VAL A 717 12.22 -10.59 20.93
CA VAL A 717 12.51 -9.19 21.26
C VAL A 717 12.90 -8.51 19.96
N VAL A 718 12.10 -7.55 19.53
CA VAL A 718 12.40 -6.74 18.35
C VAL A 718 13.02 -5.44 18.80
N ARG A 719 14.15 -5.07 18.19
CA ARG A 719 14.83 -3.80 18.49
C ARG A 719 13.91 -2.60 18.23
N PRO A 720 14.10 -1.46 18.90
CA PRO A 720 13.47 -0.20 18.53
C PRO A 720 13.52 0.05 17.03
N ASN A 721 12.41 0.47 16.41
CA ASN A 721 12.34 0.79 14.98
C ASN A 721 12.81 -0.35 14.04
N GLY A 722 12.83 -1.59 14.53
CA GLY A 722 13.31 -2.75 13.80
C GLY A 722 12.21 -3.72 13.38
N PHE A 723 12.62 -4.84 12.83
CA PHE A 723 11.73 -5.95 12.50
C PHE A 723 12.49 -7.29 12.56
N ILE A 724 11.74 -8.39 12.56
CA ILE A 724 12.21 -9.77 12.41
C ILE A 724 11.34 -10.42 11.33
N VAL A 725 11.95 -11.19 10.42
CA VAL A 725 11.22 -12.07 9.50
C VAL A 725 11.50 -13.51 9.93
N LEU A 726 10.64 -14.07 10.77
CA LEU A 726 10.79 -15.43 11.29
C LEU A 726 10.26 -16.43 10.27
N GLY A 727 11.12 -17.29 9.72
CA GLY A 727 10.71 -18.43 8.92
C GLY A 727 10.73 -19.73 9.71
N ILE A 728 9.73 -20.58 9.47
CA ILE A 728 9.58 -21.93 10.03
C ILE A 728 9.34 -22.90 8.88
N GLY A 729 10.18 -23.92 8.71
CA GLY A 729 10.11 -24.93 7.63
C GLY A 729 11.14 -24.76 6.50
N HIS A 730 11.56 -23.54 6.21
CA HIS A 730 12.47 -23.24 5.09
C HIS A 730 13.94 -23.20 5.51
N GLU A 731 14.85 -23.63 4.63
CA GLU A 731 16.30 -23.48 4.86
C GLU A 731 16.70 -22.02 4.91
N VAL A 732 17.54 -21.69 5.90
CA VAL A 732 18.38 -20.48 5.85
C VAL A 732 19.37 -20.71 4.72
N ILE A 733 19.44 -19.80 3.75
CA ILE A 733 20.23 -20.00 2.54
C ILE A 733 21.70 -19.87 2.93
N GLU A 734 22.46 -20.98 2.94
CA GLU A 734 23.92 -20.99 3.13
C GLU A 734 24.64 -20.44 1.89
N GLU A 735 24.27 -19.26 1.39
CA GLU A 735 25.13 -18.51 0.48
C GLU A 735 26.00 -17.59 1.33
N GLU A 736 27.32 -17.65 1.10
CA GLU A 736 28.24 -16.61 1.58
C GLU A 736 27.64 -15.27 1.18
N PHE A 737 27.29 -14.46 2.19
CA PHE A 737 26.96 -13.07 1.97
C PHE A 737 28.11 -12.49 1.14
N HIS A 738 27.89 -12.34 -0.18
CA HIS A 738 28.84 -11.63 -1.02
C HIS A 738 28.93 -10.26 -0.39
N ASP A 739 30.07 -9.99 0.24
CA ASP A 739 30.27 -8.80 1.02
C ASP A 739 29.76 -7.63 0.18
N LEU A 740 28.93 -6.76 0.76
CA LEU A 740 28.44 -5.56 0.07
C LEU A 740 29.60 -4.81 -0.60
N SER A 741 30.81 -4.91 -0.04
CA SER A 741 32.07 -4.48 -0.66
C SER A 741 32.35 -5.15 -2.01
N CYS A 742 32.22 -6.47 -2.16
CA CYS A 742 32.33 -7.20 -3.42
C CYS A 742 31.18 -6.89 -4.41
N PHE A 743 29.94 -6.72 -3.94
CA PHE A 743 28.83 -6.27 -4.80
C PHE A 743 29.11 -4.87 -5.37
N LEU A 744 29.62 -3.96 -4.54
CA LEU A 744 30.03 -2.63 -4.96
C LEU A 744 31.29 -2.67 -5.83
N GLU A 745 32.30 -3.47 -5.52
CA GLU A 745 33.54 -3.59 -6.30
C GLU A 745 33.30 -4.22 -7.69
N SER A 746 32.42 -5.22 -7.78
CA SER A 746 32.09 -5.91 -9.03
C SER A 746 31.14 -5.12 -9.94
N ASN A 747 30.22 -4.32 -9.37
CA ASN A 747 29.28 -3.52 -10.15
C ASN A 747 29.75 -2.07 -10.38
N MET A 748 30.62 -1.49 -9.53
CA MET A 748 31.14 -0.14 -9.77
C MET A 748 32.27 -0.09 -10.81
N GLY A 749 32.92 -1.23 -11.13
CA GLY A 749 33.88 -1.41 -12.22
C GLY A 749 34.68 -0.16 -12.64
N PHE A 750 35.38 0.52 -11.75
CA PHE A 750 36.14 1.72 -12.12
C PHE A 750 37.12 1.37 -13.26
N ASN A 751 36.86 1.87 -14.47
CA ASN A 751 37.85 1.86 -15.53
C ASN A 751 38.99 2.81 -15.12
N ASP A 752 40.20 2.52 -15.59
CA ASP A 752 41.55 3.05 -15.28
C ASP A 752 41.76 4.56 -15.02
N GLU A 753 40.74 5.41 -14.99
CA GLU A 753 40.77 6.75 -14.41
C GLU A 753 40.15 6.73 -13.00
N VAL A 754 40.92 6.18 -12.06
CA VAL A 754 40.57 6.02 -10.65
C VAL A 754 40.32 7.40 -9.99
N PRO A 755 39.16 7.63 -9.32
CA PRO A 755 39.09 8.62 -8.25
C PRO A 755 40.09 8.17 -7.19
N GLY A 756 41.17 8.93 -6.97
CA GLY A 756 42.35 8.47 -6.23
C GLY A 756 42.03 7.69 -4.95
N ASP A 757 42.83 6.67 -4.63
CA ASP A 757 42.65 5.64 -3.57
C ASP A 757 41.95 6.11 -2.26
N ASP A 758 42.11 7.38 -1.90
CA ASP A 758 41.44 8.08 -0.79
C ASP A 758 39.89 8.05 -0.87
N VAL A 759 39.27 8.09 -2.07
CA VAL A 759 37.80 8.07 -2.22
C VAL A 759 37.23 6.68 -1.96
N LEU A 760 37.90 5.63 -2.48
CA LEU A 760 37.52 4.24 -2.24
C LEU A 760 37.65 3.88 -0.76
N GLU A 761 38.73 4.34 -0.12
CA GLU A 761 38.92 4.12 1.32
C GLU A 761 37.85 4.85 2.15
N LYS A 762 37.43 6.05 1.75
CA LYS A 762 36.31 6.77 2.40
C LYS A 762 34.97 6.07 2.23
N ILE A 763 34.69 5.47 1.07
CA ILE A 763 33.47 4.67 0.85
C ILE A 763 33.51 3.42 1.74
N ARG A 764 34.64 2.69 1.75
CA ARG A 764 34.82 1.50 2.61
C ARG A 764 34.68 1.86 4.09
N GLN A 765 35.30 2.95 4.52
CA GLN A 765 35.19 3.42 5.90
C GLN A 765 33.76 3.82 6.24
N SER A 766 33.04 4.53 5.35
CA SER A 766 31.63 4.89 5.58
C SER A 766 30.73 3.66 5.71
N ILE A 767 30.96 2.60 4.91
CA ILE A 767 30.24 1.33 5.03
C ILE A 767 30.61 0.61 6.33
N ALA A 768 31.90 0.60 6.69
CA ALA A 768 32.38 -0.01 7.91
C ALA A 768 31.81 0.68 9.16
N ASP A 769 31.79 2.01 9.16
CA ASP A 769 31.22 2.86 10.21
C ASP A 769 29.72 2.64 10.34
N TYR A 770 29.00 2.60 9.21
CA TYR A 770 27.58 2.30 9.19
C TYR A 770 27.28 0.89 9.78
N ARG A 771 28.05 -0.12 9.37
CA ARG A 771 27.95 -1.49 9.90
C ARG A 771 28.37 -1.61 11.37
N HIS A 772 29.25 -0.73 11.85
CA HIS A 772 29.62 -0.68 13.25
C HIS A 772 28.44 -0.12 14.06
N GLN A 773 27.88 1.00 13.62
CA GLN A 773 26.70 1.63 14.23
C GLN A 773 25.46 0.72 14.24
N GLU A 774 25.26 -0.11 13.22
CA GLU A 774 24.14 -1.09 13.22
C GLU A 774 24.37 -2.30 14.13
N ARG A 775 25.63 -2.64 14.44
CA ARG A 775 25.99 -3.80 15.27
C ARG A 775 26.00 -3.49 16.76
N GLU A 776 26.36 -2.27 17.12
CA GLU A 776 26.16 -1.72 18.47
C GLU A 776 24.65 -1.56 18.77
#